data_AF-A0A7J9PD78-F1
#
_entry.id   AF-A0A7J9PD78-F1
#
_cell.length_a   1.000
_cell.length_b   1.000
_cell.length_c   1.000
_cell.angle_alpha   90.00
_cell.angle_beta   90.00
_cell.angle_gamma   90.00
#
_symmetry.space_group_name_H-M   'P 1'
#
loop_
_entity.id
_entity.type
_entity.pdbx_description
1 polymer ?
#
loop_
_entity_poly.entity_id
_entity_poly.type
_entity_poly.pdbx_seq_one_letter_code
_entity_poly.pdbx_strand_id
1 'polypeptide(L)'
;MKNPNFKTIIFLTFLISLTFISSVSADTAINDSCTISSSATYYLNNNINCSSGTAITITCDDVVIDGNGYIIDGTGTGSYGIYAMGPCTNITLKNLNVENFEYGIYLENVENIILNNNTANGNELGGIYVQSSSNVTFTNNTASLNYGGIASGSSSNVTFIGNTADSNTDCGIVSSFSSNNKIINNTVKSNGKRGIGLYYSSNSTITNNIASSNKKYGIYLLSSSNITIKNNTADSNYPGGGFPDSSSNIYLDSSSNNTVINNNINSSYYGIYLDSSDDNEVTNNTADSNIIYGIYLDSSDDNKVTGNSANLGNYGIGLVSSSNNTFTSNTVNSTFQRGAIELQSSSNNVLIKNTVNSNYHGICLFSSSNNNTITGNNVFLNNQTAILISSSDNNTITNNTVDSNNYGIFIFSSSDNNTITNNTVDSNNWGGIYLDSSSDNKIINNSAKSNGQRGIYLDSSSNNIILNNNATLNDDCGIYLQFSSNNNTITGNTANSNNESGIQTDYSSDNKIINNTANSNIRNGIHSYYSSDNKIINNTANSNTGTGISLVYSENNTITDNNASLNHCGISLSSSNNSIVHNTIYLNNYGIYIGDYENNSIYINIFNNTDNLYLSSYSVIGKNYWNTSKEQGGGNYWFTPTGTGFSEITPDWNNDGYCDYQYNLTVNNTDYLPILWDKSIPEINIITPVNETAYNTSSISINITANDSLSNISSVTVEIKNIINISLTLNESYYMGYTGNLSDGVYNITVTAVDLKGNTNTTEPITFTVDTINPEVVINHKEDDYNYSTNILNVTVDDASAVTVVAEINNENMSQNIALENISGYFGNTTHEFAQGEYSVRIYAEDLAGNVNSSETVEFMVDWTAPIVSIEIPTNGSYISFTNLKLNVTATDNVCESVMCNISVNGVTVNSSEVNTSETLLFDLTITEGENNISVVSIDDNGNIGENTITVVVDTVNPEVTINTVEKSYSHNSSILNVSVSDINLDSVLAEINGLENIT
;
A
#
# COMPACT_ATOMS: atom_id res chain seq x y z
N MET A 1 2.05 -40.79 -32.03
CA MET A 1 2.54 -42.05 -31.43
C MET A 1 1.60 -42.48 -30.32
N LYS A 2 1.23 -43.77 -30.31
CA LYS A 2 0.49 -44.54 -29.28
C LYS A 2 -0.99 -44.19 -29.02
N ASN A 3 -1.82 -44.93 -29.75
CA ASN A 3 -3.17 -45.37 -29.38
C ASN A 3 -3.16 -46.09 -28.01
N PRO A 4 -4.19 -45.89 -27.17
CA PRO A 4 -4.79 -47.08 -26.55
C PRO A 4 -6.32 -47.06 -26.39
N ASN A 5 -6.85 -48.28 -26.41
CA ASN A 5 -8.12 -48.75 -25.81
C ASN A 5 -9.41 -48.68 -26.63
N PHE A 6 -9.53 -49.68 -27.52
CA PHE A 6 -10.75 -50.47 -27.66
C PHE A 6 -11.18 -51.04 -26.29
N LYS A 7 -12.31 -50.55 -25.74
CA LYS A 7 -13.08 -51.25 -24.71
C LYS A 7 -14.55 -51.23 -25.09
N THR A 8 -15.01 -52.40 -25.51
CA THR A 8 -16.33 -53.01 -25.27
C THR A 8 -17.36 -52.11 -24.58
N ILE A 9 -18.32 -51.58 -25.34
CA ILE A 9 -19.56 -51.02 -24.80
C ILE A 9 -20.66 -52.07 -24.95
N ILE A 10 -21.17 -52.45 -23.79
CA ILE A 10 -22.20 -53.45 -23.54
C ILE A 10 -23.53 -52.95 -24.11
N PHE A 11 -24.17 -53.79 -24.94
CA PHE A 11 -25.58 -53.70 -25.30
C PHE A 11 -26.43 -53.72 -24.03
N LEU A 12 -27.10 -52.62 -23.70
CA LEU A 12 -28.17 -52.62 -22.71
C LEU A 12 -29.50 -52.72 -23.46
N THR A 13 -29.97 -53.96 -23.56
CA THR A 13 -31.33 -54.32 -23.98
C THR A 13 -32.33 -53.74 -22.98
N PHE A 14 -33.18 -52.81 -23.42
CA PHE A 14 -34.41 -52.49 -22.68
C PHE A 14 -35.48 -53.50 -23.10
N LEU A 15 -35.56 -54.57 -22.31
CA LEU A 15 -36.64 -55.53 -22.31
C LEU A 15 -37.74 -54.96 -21.40
N ILE A 16 -38.88 -54.54 -21.95
CA ILE A 16 -40.11 -54.33 -21.16
C ILE A 16 -41.20 -55.25 -21.71
N SER A 17 -41.50 -56.25 -20.87
CA SER A 17 -42.67 -57.13 -20.77
C SER A 17 -43.50 -57.39 -22.02
N LEU A 18 -43.12 -58.43 -22.75
CA LEU A 18 -44.07 -59.32 -23.40
C LEU A 18 -44.83 -60.11 -22.31
N THR A 19 -46.06 -59.70 -21.99
CA THR A 19 -47.05 -60.63 -21.45
C THR A 19 -47.71 -61.34 -22.63
N PHE A 20 -47.12 -62.46 -23.05
CA PHE A 20 -47.76 -63.43 -23.92
C PHE A 20 -48.85 -64.18 -23.14
N ILE A 21 -50.10 -64.07 -23.58
CA ILE A 21 -51.08 -65.16 -23.48
C ILE A 21 -51.71 -65.35 -24.88
N SER A 22 -51.14 -66.34 -25.58
CA SER A 22 -51.74 -67.26 -26.55
C SER A 22 -52.93 -66.80 -27.41
N SER A 23 -52.67 -66.66 -28.70
CA SER A 23 -52.86 -67.77 -29.65
C SER A 23 -51.88 -67.61 -30.80
N VAL A 24 -51.01 -68.61 -31.01
CA VAL A 24 -50.20 -68.70 -32.24
C VAL A 24 -51.19 -68.95 -33.38
N SER A 25 -51.64 -67.88 -34.04
CA SER A 25 -52.11 -68.03 -35.42
C SER A 25 -50.88 -68.45 -36.21
N ALA A 26 -50.97 -69.52 -37.01
CA ALA A 26 -49.92 -69.82 -37.97
C ALA A 26 -49.64 -68.55 -38.79
N ASP A 27 -48.36 -68.25 -39.01
CA ASP A 27 -47.97 -67.12 -39.85
C ASP A 27 -48.73 -67.21 -41.18
N THR A 28 -49.33 -66.11 -41.60
CA THR A 28 -50.23 -66.10 -42.76
C THR A 28 -49.46 -65.64 -44.00
N ALA A 29 -49.36 -66.51 -45.00
CA ALA A 29 -48.68 -66.19 -46.25
C ALA A 29 -49.48 -65.16 -47.08
N ILE A 30 -48.80 -64.12 -47.54
CA ILE A 30 -49.30 -63.18 -48.54
C ILE A 30 -48.71 -63.60 -49.89
N ASN A 31 -49.58 -63.87 -50.86
CA ASN A 31 -49.17 -64.33 -52.20
C ASN A 31 -49.49 -63.34 -53.34
N ASP A 32 -50.30 -62.32 -53.06
CA ASP A 32 -50.73 -61.30 -54.02
C ASP A 32 -51.21 -60.07 -53.24
N SER A 33 -51.56 -59.00 -53.94
CA SER A 33 -52.10 -57.78 -53.36
C SER A 33 -53.35 -58.07 -52.53
N CYS A 34 -53.46 -57.49 -51.32
CA CYS A 34 -54.52 -57.84 -50.38
C CYS A 34 -54.86 -56.74 -49.35
N THR A 35 -55.94 -56.96 -48.62
CA THR A 35 -56.32 -56.19 -47.43
C THR A 35 -56.20 -57.07 -46.19
N ILE A 36 -55.44 -56.62 -45.20
CA ILE A 36 -55.29 -57.23 -43.88
C ILE A 36 -56.31 -56.61 -42.93
N SER A 37 -57.25 -57.44 -42.48
CA SER A 37 -58.39 -57.05 -41.62
C SER A 37 -58.49 -57.86 -40.33
N SER A 38 -57.49 -58.70 -40.02
CA SER A 38 -57.39 -59.45 -38.77
C SER A 38 -55.98 -59.40 -38.18
N SER A 39 -55.87 -59.32 -36.87
CA SER A 39 -54.61 -59.38 -36.13
C SER A 39 -53.89 -60.72 -36.35
N ALA A 40 -52.66 -60.67 -36.86
CA ALA A 40 -51.80 -61.84 -37.06
C ALA A 40 -50.37 -61.43 -37.45
N THR A 41 -49.48 -62.42 -37.51
CA THR A 41 -48.21 -62.31 -38.22
C THR A 41 -48.37 -62.79 -39.65
N TYR A 42 -47.89 -62.00 -40.61
CA TYR A 42 -47.94 -62.24 -42.04
C TYR A 42 -46.52 -62.28 -42.61
N TYR A 43 -46.33 -63.02 -43.70
CA TYR A 43 -45.07 -63.03 -44.45
C TYR A 43 -45.31 -63.09 -45.95
N LEU A 44 -44.43 -62.46 -46.73
CA LEU A 44 -44.42 -62.64 -48.18
C LEU A 44 -43.87 -64.03 -48.52
N ASN A 45 -44.55 -64.72 -49.42
CA ASN A 45 -44.15 -66.05 -49.92
C ASN A 45 -43.73 -66.02 -51.41
N ASN A 46 -43.91 -64.89 -52.07
CA ASN A 46 -43.51 -64.59 -53.44
C ASN A 46 -43.39 -63.06 -53.63
N ASN A 47 -42.85 -62.64 -54.78
CA ASN A 47 -42.93 -61.24 -55.19
C ASN A 47 -44.39 -60.86 -55.49
N ILE A 48 -44.78 -59.64 -55.12
CA ILE A 48 -46.06 -59.03 -55.46
C ILE A 48 -45.85 -58.01 -56.58
N ASN A 49 -46.51 -58.22 -57.72
CA ASN A 49 -46.52 -57.25 -58.82
C ASN A 49 -47.88 -56.54 -58.84
N CYS A 50 -47.93 -55.34 -58.26
CA CYS A 50 -49.15 -54.53 -58.19
C CYS A 50 -49.35 -53.75 -59.49
N SER A 51 -50.30 -54.18 -60.31
CA SER A 51 -50.61 -53.53 -61.60
C SER A 51 -51.40 -52.21 -61.48
N SER A 52 -52.06 -51.97 -60.34
CA SER A 52 -52.76 -50.73 -60.02
C SER A 52 -53.22 -50.72 -58.55
N GLY A 53 -53.20 -49.55 -57.90
CA GLY A 53 -53.74 -49.38 -56.55
C GLY A 53 -52.78 -49.80 -55.45
N THR A 54 -53.29 -50.07 -54.26
CA THR A 54 -52.44 -50.41 -53.11
C THR A 54 -52.09 -51.90 -53.09
N ALA A 55 -50.82 -52.26 -52.91
CA ALA A 55 -50.44 -53.68 -52.85
C ALA A 55 -50.88 -54.33 -51.54
N ILE A 56 -50.61 -53.72 -50.38
CA ILE A 56 -51.08 -54.22 -49.07
C ILE A 56 -51.77 -53.09 -48.30
N THR A 57 -53.04 -53.27 -47.95
CA THR A 57 -53.79 -52.34 -47.07
C THR A 57 -53.97 -52.95 -45.68
N ILE A 58 -53.67 -52.21 -44.61
CA ILE A 58 -53.84 -52.64 -43.22
C ILE A 58 -54.97 -51.83 -42.58
N THR A 59 -55.93 -52.52 -41.95
CA THR A 59 -57.15 -51.92 -41.37
C THR A 59 -57.47 -52.38 -39.95
N CYS A 60 -56.53 -53.06 -39.28
CA CYS A 60 -56.73 -53.65 -37.95
C CYS A 60 -55.47 -53.53 -37.09
N ASP A 61 -55.62 -53.79 -35.78
CA ASP A 61 -54.55 -53.74 -34.78
C ASP A 61 -53.68 -55.01 -34.78
N ASP A 62 -52.51 -54.94 -34.13
CA ASP A 62 -51.64 -56.07 -33.82
C ASP A 62 -51.21 -56.86 -35.08
N VAL A 63 -50.65 -56.14 -36.05
CA VAL A 63 -50.21 -56.71 -37.33
C VAL A 63 -48.69 -56.69 -37.41
N VAL A 64 -48.12 -57.86 -37.74
CA VAL A 64 -46.70 -57.99 -38.11
C VAL A 64 -46.60 -58.44 -39.56
N ILE A 65 -45.83 -57.76 -40.40
CA ILE A 65 -45.55 -58.20 -41.78
C ILE A 65 -44.03 -58.38 -41.94
N ASP A 66 -43.61 -59.57 -42.38
CA ASP A 66 -42.24 -59.89 -42.77
C ASP A 66 -42.11 -60.04 -44.29
N GLY A 67 -41.29 -59.21 -44.92
CA GLY A 67 -41.08 -59.26 -46.37
C GLY A 67 -40.29 -60.48 -46.84
N ASN A 68 -39.56 -61.17 -45.95
CA ASN A 68 -38.84 -62.42 -46.24
C ASN A 68 -37.93 -62.37 -47.49
N GLY A 69 -37.43 -61.18 -47.86
CA GLY A 69 -36.57 -60.95 -49.03
C GLY A 69 -37.29 -60.84 -50.38
N TYR A 70 -38.63 -60.94 -50.41
CA TYR A 70 -39.41 -60.73 -51.62
C TYR A 70 -39.66 -59.25 -51.90
N ILE A 71 -39.99 -58.97 -53.17
CA ILE A 71 -40.21 -57.62 -53.70
C ILE A 71 -41.71 -57.35 -53.81
N ILE A 72 -42.14 -56.16 -53.39
CA ILE A 72 -43.42 -55.54 -53.71
C ILE A 72 -43.14 -54.47 -54.76
N ASP A 73 -43.54 -54.71 -56.00
CA ASP A 73 -43.27 -53.85 -57.17
C ASP A 73 -44.57 -53.26 -57.72
N GLY A 74 -44.56 -51.97 -58.05
CA GLY A 74 -45.70 -51.20 -58.55
C GLY A 74 -45.51 -50.60 -59.94
N THR A 75 -46.38 -49.65 -60.31
CA THR A 75 -46.38 -48.97 -61.62
C THR A 75 -46.02 -47.48 -61.57
N GLY A 76 -45.60 -46.98 -60.42
CA GLY A 76 -45.21 -45.59 -60.16
C GLY A 76 -46.37 -44.68 -59.76
N THR A 77 -47.52 -44.77 -60.43
CA THR A 77 -48.56 -43.73 -60.33
C THR A 77 -49.76 -44.07 -59.42
N GLY A 78 -50.12 -43.15 -58.52
CA GLY A 78 -51.40 -43.13 -57.78
C GLY A 78 -51.65 -44.30 -56.81
N SER A 79 -50.59 -44.94 -56.33
CA SER A 79 -50.62 -46.27 -55.71
C SER A 79 -49.68 -46.36 -54.51
N TYR A 80 -50.04 -47.09 -53.46
CA TYR A 80 -49.20 -47.32 -52.27
C TYR A 80 -48.66 -48.75 -52.24
N GLY A 81 -47.39 -48.96 -51.89
CA GLY A 81 -46.88 -50.31 -51.69
C GLY A 81 -47.52 -50.96 -50.47
N ILE A 82 -47.37 -50.31 -49.32
CA ILE A 82 -48.08 -50.66 -48.08
C ILE A 82 -48.76 -49.42 -47.55
N TYR A 83 -50.06 -49.52 -47.30
CA TYR A 83 -50.85 -48.46 -46.72
C TYR A 83 -51.55 -48.93 -45.44
N ALA A 84 -51.41 -48.17 -44.37
CA ALA A 84 -52.24 -48.32 -43.19
C ALA A 84 -53.01 -47.03 -42.96
N MET A 85 -54.34 -47.16 -42.87
CA MET A 85 -55.23 -46.05 -42.55
C MET A 85 -55.89 -46.34 -41.21
N GLY A 86 -55.44 -45.65 -40.18
CA GLY A 86 -55.99 -45.81 -38.85
C GLY A 86 -57.36 -45.15 -38.65
N PRO A 87 -57.91 -45.24 -37.43
CA PRO A 87 -57.19 -45.59 -36.20
C PRO A 87 -56.86 -47.09 -36.11
N CYS A 88 -55.57 -47.41 -35.96
CA CYS A 88 -55.10 -48.73 -35.54
C CYS A 88 -53.79 -48.61 -34.73
N THR A 89 -53.42 -49.67 -34.01
CA THR A 89 -52.22 -49.71 -33.16
C THR A 89 -51.38 -50.96 -33.36
N ASN A 90 -50.13 -50.91 -32.93
CA ASN A 90 -49.21 -52.05 -32.87
C ASN A 90 -48.91 -52.66 -34.25
N ILE A 91 -48.44 -51.84 -35.18
CA ILE A 91 -48.07 -52.25 -36.53
C ILE A 91 -46.56 -52.41 -36.62
N THR A 92 -46.10 -53.63 -36.96
CA THR A 92 -44.68 -53.93 -37.21
C THR A 92 -44.46 -54.36 -38.66
N LEU A 93 -43.69 -53.58 -39.41
CA LEU A 93 -43.29 -53.90 -40.78
C LEU A 93 -41.78 -54.16 -40.81
N LYS A 94 -41.35 -55.34 -41.29
CA LYS A 94 -39.94 -55.72 -41.31
C LYS A 94 -39.49 -56.46 -42.58
N ASN A 95 -38.23 -56.26 -42.95
CA ASN A 95 -37.56 -56.94 -44.07
C ASN A 95 -38.27 -56.81 -45.43
N LEU A 96 -39.01 -55.72 -45.64
CA LEU A 96 -39.75 -55.48 -46.87
C LEU A 96 -38.87 -54.81 -47.93
N ASN A 97 -39.07 -55.15 -49.20
CA ASN A 97 -38.49 -54.42 -50.33
C ASN A 97 -39.63 -53.90 -51.20
N VAL A 98 -39.81 -52.57 -51.23
CA VAL A 98 -40.95 -51.91 -51.88
C VAL A 98 -40.47 -50.91 -52.92
N GLU A 99 -40.91 -51.08 -54.17
CA GLU A 99 -40.45 -50.25 -55.28
C GLU A 99 -41.54 -49.83 -56.26
N ASN A 100 -41.31 -48.71 -56.95
CA ASN A 100 -42.18 -48.18 -58.00
C ASN A 100 -43.63 -47.89 -57.55
N PHE A 101 -43.82 -47.22 -56.42
CA PHE A 101 -45.11 -46.69 -55.97
C PHE A 101 -45.11 -45.16 -55.85
N GLU A 102 -46.26 -44.54 -55.63
CA GLU A 102 -46.32 -43.13 -55.23
C GLU A 102 -45.69 -42.96 -53.86
N TYR A 103 -46.12 -43.77 -52.88
CA TYR A 103 -45.38 -44.00 -51.65
C TYR A 103 -45.10 -45.49 -51.46
N GLY A 104 -43.86 -45.84 -51.11
CA GLY A 104 -43.49 -47.21 -50.79
C GLY A 104 -44.26 -47.71 -49.57
N ILE A 105 -44.03 -47.11 -48.42
CA ILE A 105 -44.77 -47.39 -47.18
C ILE A 105 -45.39 -46.08 -46.67
N TYR A 106 -46.71 -46.08 -46.48
CA TYR A 106 -47.44 -44.95 -45.93
C TYR A 106 -48.34 -45.39 -44.77
N LEU A 107 -48.15 -44.84 -43.56
CA LEU A 107 -49.04 -45.05 -42.42
C LEU A 107 -49.61 -43.74 -41.94
N GLU A 108 -50.93 -43.67 -41.79
CA GLU A 108 -51.63 -42.48 -41.33
C GLU A 108 -52.53 -42.79 -40.14
N ASN A 109 -52.45 -41.95 -39.09
CA ASN A 109 -53.28 -42.06 -37.89
C ASN A 109 -53.11 -43.40 -37.13
N VAL A 110 -51.86 -43.86 -36.99
CA VAL A 110 -51.51 -45.15 -36.35
C VAL A 110 -50.67 -44.92 -35.09
N GLU A 111 -50.88 -45.73 -34.06
CA GLU A 111 -50.09 -45.68 -32.82
C GLU A 111 -49.16 -46.91 -32.70
N ASN A 112 -48.01 -46.75 -32.04
CA ASN A 112 -47.07 -47.84 -31.74
C ASN A 112 -46.60 -48.57 -33.01
N ILE A 113 -45.82 -47.85 -33.82
CA ILE A 113 -45.35 -48.31 -35.13
C ILE A 113 -43.87 -48.72 -35.06
N ILE A 114 -43.55 -49.91 -35.57
CA ILE A 114 -42.17 -50.38 -35.73
C ILE A 114 -41.90 -50.66 -37.21
N LEU A 115 -40.99 -49.90 -37.80
CA LEU A 115 -40.50 -50.06 -39.17
C LEU A 115 -39.05 -50.50 -39.08
N ASN A 116 -38.76 -51.78 -39.33
CA ASN A 116 -37.44 -52.35 -39.11
C ASN A 116 -36.86 -53.02 -40.35
N ASN A 117 -35.70 -52.56 -40.82
CA ASN A 117 -34.97 -53.17 -41.93
C ASN A 117 -35.80 -53.25 -43.24
N ASN A 118 -36.55 -52.20 -43.56
CA ASN A 118 -37.30 -52.10 -44.82
C ASN A 118 -36.54 -51.27 -45.85
N THR A 119 -36.66 -51.63 -47.12
CA THR A 119 -36.11 -50.92 -48.27
C THR A 119 -37.26 -50.34 -49.09
N ALA A 120 -37.23 -49.03 -49.33
CA ALA A 120 -38.14 -48.34 -50.25
C ALA A 120 -37.33 -47.66 -51.36
N ASN A 121 -37.50 -48.11 -52.60
CA ASN A 121 -36.65 -47.71 -53.73
C ASN A 121 -37.45 -47.21 -54.94
N GLY A 122 -37.04 -46.09 -55.54
CA GLY A 122 -37.61 -45.64 -56.82
C GLY A 122 -39.08 -45.19 -56.77
N ASN A 123 -39.58 -44.75 -55.61
CA ASN A 123 -40.97 -44.30 -55.45
C ASN A 123 -41.14 -42.82 -55.85
N GLU A 124 -42.27 -42.48 -56.49
CA GLU A 124 -42.52 -41.17 -57.12
C GLU A 124 -42.62 -40.00 -56.12
N LEU A 125 -43.14 -40.21 -54.90
CA LEU A 125 -43.25 -39.21 -53.84
C LEU A 125 -42.46 -39.55 -52.58
N GLY A 126 -42.71 -40.69 -51.93
CA GLY A 126 -42.06 -40.98 -50.65
C GLY A 126 -41.60 -42.43 -50.52
N GLY A 127 -40.42 -42.66 -49.97
CA GLY A 127 -39.97 -44.01 -49.63
C GLY A 127 -40.80 -44.58 -48.49
N ILE A 128 -40.63 -44.00 -47.29
CA ILE A 128 -41.34 -44.40 -46.08
C ILE A 128 -41.87 -43.15 -45.39
N TYR A 129 -43.19 -43.05 -45.24
CA TYR A 129 -43.83 -41.88 -44.66
C TYR A 129 -44.86 -42.24 -43.58
N VAL A 130 -44.80 -41.54 -42.45
CA VAL A 130 -45.73 -41.72 -41.32
C VAL A 130 -46.37 -40.37 -40.97
N GLN A 131 -47.70 -40.31 -40.95
CA GLN A 131 -48.45 -39.07 -40.76
C GLN A 131 -49.40 -39.17 -39.57
N SER A 132 -49.54 -38.08 -38.81
CA SER A 132 -50.51 -37.92 -37.71
C SER A 132 -50.50 -39.09 -36.70
N SER A 133 -49.32 -39.59 -36.36
CA SER A 133 -49.11 -40.84 -35.61
C SER A 133 -48.29 -40.61 -34.34
N SER A 134 -48.22 -41.61 -33.47
CA SER A 134 -47.41 -41.51 -32.24
C SER A 134 -46.66 -42.79 -31.90
N ASN A 135 -45.54 -42.64 -31.19
CA ASN A 135 -44.65 -43.73 -30.80
C ASN A 135 -44.16 -44.52 -32.02
N VAL A 136 -43.48 -43.82 -32.92
CA VAL A 136 -43.03 -44.34 -34.21
C VAL A 136 -41.53 -44.62 -34.17
N THR A 137 -41.12 -45.83 -34.52
CA THR A 137 -39.70 -46.21 -34.56
C THR A 137 -39.29 -46.71 -35.94
N PHE A 138 -38.41 -45.96 -36.60
CA PHE A 138 -37.71 -46.35 -37.82
C PHE A 138 -36.31 -46.89 -37.47
N THR A 139 -36.08 -48.19 -37.64
CA THR A 139 -34.78 -48.82 -37.39
C THR A 139 -34.21 -49.46 -38.65
N ASN A 140 -32.98 -49.12 -39.01
CA ASN A 140 -32.21 -49.74 -40.11
C ASN A 140 -32.94 -49.76 -41.47
N ASN A 141 -33.86 -48.83 -41.74
CA ASN A 141 -34.54 -48.76 -43.03
C ASN A 141 -33.66 -48.07 -44.07
N THR A 142 -33.84 -48.43 -45.33
CA THR A 142 -33.17 -47.82 -46.48
C THR A 142 -34.22 -47.17 -47.39
N ALA A 143 -34.06 -45.88 -47.68
CA ALA A 143 -34.86 -45.20 -48.69
C ALA A 143 -33.95 -44.58 -49.75
N SER A 144 -34.04 -45.07 -50.99
CA SER A 144 -33.18 -44.63 -52.09
C SER A 144 -33.93 -44.32 -53.37
N LEU A 145 -33.41 -43.37 -54.16
CA LEU A 145 -33.95 -43.02 -55.48
C LEU A 145 -35.44 -42.62 -55.47
N ASN A 146 -35.99 -42.25 -54.31
CA ASN A 146 -37.35 -41.75 -54.18
C ASN A 146 -37.39 -40.22 -54.35
N TYR A 147 -38.57 -39.61 -54.39
CA TYR A 147 -38.64 -38.15 -54.20
C TYR A 147 -38.23 -37.74 -52.78
N GLY A 148 -38.93 -38.18 -51.74
CA GLY A 148 -38.54 -38.07 -50.34
C GLY A 148 -38.10 -39.42 -49.75
N GLY A 149 -37.10 -39.42 -48.87
CA GLY A 149 -36.58 -40.64 -48.23
C GLY A 149 -37.50 -41.19 -47.13
N ILE A 150 -37.16 -40.92 -45.87
CA ILE A 150 -37.88 -41.40 -44.68
C ILE A 150 -38.43 -40.17 -43.93
N ALA A 151 -39.74 -40.11 -43.70
CA ALA A 151 -40.34 -38.92 -43.12
C ALA A 151 -41.44 -39.20 -42.09
N SER A 152 -41.61 -38.25 -41.17
CA SER A 152 -42.76 -38.14 -40.28
C SER A 152 -43.41 -36.76 -40.36
N GLY A 153 -44.73 -36.70 -40.30
CA GLY A 153 -45.50 -35.46 -40.27
C GLY A 153 -46.54 -35.46 -39.16
N SER A 154 -46.69 -34.33 -38.45
CA SER A 154 -47.66 -34.14 -37.36
C SER A 154 -47.67 -35.27 -36.33
N SER A 155 -46.49 -35.84 -36.07
CA SER A 155 -46.33 -37.04 -35.23
C SER A 155 -45.52 -36.75 -33.97
N SER A 156 -45.66 -37.57 -32.93
CA SER A 156 -44.96 -37.39 -31.65
C SER A 156 -44.17 -38.62 -31.23
N ASN A 157 -43.08 -38.40 -30.48
CA ASN A 157 -42.18 -39.46 -30.01
C ASN A 157 -41.61 -40.31 -31.15
N VAL A 158 -41.10 -39.65 -32.20
CA VAL A 158 -40.58 -40.33 -33.39
C VAL A 158 -39.09 -40.60 -33.24
N THR A 159 -38.69 -41.85 -33.47
CA THR A 159 -37.30 -42.30 -33.33
C THR A 159 -36.78 -42.87 -34.64
N PHE A 160 -35.71 -42.29 -35.18
CA PHE A 160 -34.97 -42.75 -36.36
C PHE A 160 -33.59 -43.26 -35.93
N ILE A 161 -33.35 -44.58 -36.02
CA ILE A 161 -32.08 -45.21 -35.62
C ILE A 161 -31.47 -45.98 -36.78
N GLY A 162 -30.23 -45.67 -37.15
CA GLY A 162 -29.46 -46.50 -38.08
C GLY A 162 -30.00 -46.54 -39.52
N ASN A 163 -30.89 -45.63 -39.89
CA ASN A 163 -31.49 -45.61 -41.22
C ASN A 163 -30.54 -45.01 -42.26
N THR A 164 -30.72 -45.42 -43.52
CA THR A 164 -29.99 -44.90 -44.67
C THR A 164 -30.97 -44.21 -45.63
N ALA A 165 -30.74 -42.94 -45.92
CA ALA A 165 -31.47 -42.21 -46.97
C ALA A 165 -30.48 -41.68 -48.01
N ASP A 166 -30.48 -42.30 -49.19
CA ASP A 166 -29.45 -42.10 -50.22
C ASP A 166 -30.05 -41.72 -51.58
N SER A 167 -29.55 -40.66 -52.19
CA SER A 167 -29.87 -40.32 -53.58
C SER A 167 -31.36 -40.11 -53.85
N ASN A 168 -32.13 -39.66 -52.84
CA ASN A 168 -33.50 -39.21 -53.04
C ASN A 168 -33.50 -37.83 -53.70
N THR A 169 -34.49 -37.50 -54.53
CA THR A 169 -34.47 -36.27 -55.34
C THR A 169 -34.79 -34.99 -54.55
N ASP A 170 -35.39 -35.11 -53.38
CA ASP A 170 -35.69 -34.02 -52.44
C ASP A 170 -34.93 -34.19 -51.11
N CYS A 171 -35.58 -34.61 -50.03
CA CYS A 171 -34.99 -34.73 -48.70
C CYS A 171 -34.68 -36.18 -48.29
N GLY A 172 -33.68 -36.36 -47.42
CA GLY A 172 -33.32 -37.66 -46.87
C GLY A 172 -34.20 -38.09 -45.70
N ILE A 173 -33.97 -37.55 -44.49
CA ILE A 173 -34.79 -37.81 -43.29
C ILE A 173 -35.48 -36.53 -42.86
N VAL A 174 -36.79 -36.56 -42.66
CA VAL A 174 -37.58 -35.37 -42.29
C VAL A 174 -38.54 -35.66 -41.13
N SER A 175 -38.67 -34.71 -40.20
CA SER A 175 -39.80 -34.68 -39.27
C SER A 175 -40.42 -33.27 -39.21
N SER A 176 -41.73 -33.17 -39.38
CA SER A 176 -42.45 -31.88 -39.45
C SER A 176 -43.58 -31.82 -38.44
N PHE A 177 -43.79 -30.66 -37.82
CA PHE A 177 -44.84 -30.41 -36.82
C PHE A 177 -44.82 -31.46 -35.71
N SER A 178 -43.63 -31.76 -35.18
CA SER A 178 -43.37 -32.92 -34.34
C SER A 178 -42.61 -32.54 -33.06
N SER A 179 -42.74 -33.36 -32.02
CA SER A 179 -42.01 -33.17 -30.77
C SER A 179 -41.39 -34.45 -30.26
N ASN A 180 -40.35 -34.32 -29.45
CA ASN A 180 -39.63 -35.44 -28.83
C ASN A 180 -39.01 -36.40 -29.86
N ASN A 181 -38.51 -35.86 -30.97
CA ASN A 181 -37.90 -36.66 -32.01
C ASN A 181 -36.46 -37.05 -31.64
N LYS A 182 -36.06 -38.28 -31.98
CA LYS A 182 -34.69 -38.78 -31.79
C LYS A 182 -34.14 -39.29 -33.11
N ILE A 183 -33.15 -38.61 -33.67
CA ILE A 183 -32.51 -38.97 -34.94
C ILE A 183 -31.06 -39.39 -34.62
N ILE A 184 -30.78 -40.70 -34.64
CA ILE A 184 -29.56 -41.29 -34.09
C ILE A 184 -28.87 -42.22 -35.09
N ASN A 185 -27.56 -42.05 -35.31
CA ASN A 185 -26.72 -42.96 -36.12
C ASN A 185 -27.23 -43.19 -37.56
N ASN A 186 -27.96 -42.24 -38.15
CA ASN A 186 -28.45 -42.36 -39.52
C ASN A 186 -27.39 -41.88 -40.53
N THR A 187 -27.41 -42.47 -41.72
CA THR A 187 -26.56 -42.07 -42.86
C THR A 187 -27.44 -41.46 -43.95
N VAL A 188 -27.25 -40.17 -44.22
CA VAL A 188 -28.10 -39.41 -45.13
C VAL A 188 -27.24 -38.71 -46.17
N LYS A 189 -27.23 -39.22 -47.40
CA LYS A 189 -26.24 -38.79 -48.39
C LYS A 189 -26.80 -38.61 -49.79
N SER A 190 -26.15 -37.75 -50.58
CA SER A 190 -26.42 -37.56 -52.01
C SER A 190 -27.86 -37.14 -52.35
N ASN A 191 -28.64 -36.64 -51.37
CA ASN A 191 -30.03 -36.24 -51.62
C ASN A 191 -30.10 -34.90 -52.37
N GLY A 192 -31.14 -34.72 -53.17
CA GLY A 192 -31.28 -33.61 -54.12
C GLY A 192 -31.56 -32.25 -53.50
N LYS A 193 -31.87 -32.19 -52.21
CA LYS A 193 -31.87 -30.99 -51.38
C LYS A 193 -31.22 -31.25 -50.03
N ARG A 194 -31.99 -31.63 -49.01
CA ARG A 194 -31.55 -31.63 -47.61
C ARG A 194 -31.27 -33.04 -47.13
N GLY A 195 -30.29 -33.19 -46.24
CA GLY A 195 -30.06 -34.44 -45.53
C GLY A 195 -31.14 -34.67 -44.47
N ILE A 196 -30.94 -34.11 -43.28
CA ILE A 196 -31.86 -34.21 -42.14
C ILE A 196 -32.61 -32.88 -41.98
N GLY A 197 -33.94 -32.91 -41.87
CA GLY A 197 -34.76 -31.72 -41.69
C GLY A 197 -35.74 -31.82 -40.52
N LEU A 198 -35.80 -30.79 -39.67
CA LEU A 198 -36.84 -30.60 -38.67
C LEU A 198 -37.57 -29.28 -38.93
N TYR A 199 -38.89 -29.36 -39.07
CA TYR A 199 -39.74 -28.22 -39.40
C TYR A 199 -40.79 -28.02 -38.32
N TYR A 200 -40.90 -26.81 -37.78
CA TYR A 200 -41.89 -26.46 -36.76
C TYR A 200 -41.92 -27.49 -35.62
N SER A 201 -40.72 -27.94 -35.20
CA SER A 201 -40.56 -29.06 -34.28
C SER A 201 -39.83 -28.64 -33.02
N SER A 202 -40.01 -29.39 -31.93
CA SER A 202 -39.43 -29.02 -30.64
C SER A 202 -38.93 -30.20 -29.82
N ASN A 203 -38.11 -29.91 -28.81
CA ASN A 203 -37.67 -30.86 -27.78
C ASN A 203 -37.03 -32.13 -28.37
N SER A 204 -36.19 -31.98 -29.38
CA SER A 204 -35.71 -33.11 -30.19
C SER A 204 -34.18 -33.18 -30.22
N THR A 205 -33.64 -34.35 -30.56
CA THR A 205 -32.19 -34.57 -30.61
C THR A 205 -31.77 -35.17 -31.94
N ILE A 206 -30.69 -34.65 -32.52
CA ILE A 206 -30.01 -35.17 -33.72
C ILE A 206 -28.60 -35.55 -33.30
N THR A 207 -28.29 -36.85 -33.22
CA THR A 207 -27.04 -37.32 -32.62
C THR A 207 -26.31 -38.38 -33.45
N ASN A 208 -24.99 -38.21 -33.62
CA ASN A 208 -24.10 -39.18 -34.29
C ASN A 208 -24.53 -39.55 -35.74
N ASN A 209 -25.20 -38.64 -36.45
CA ASN A 209 -25.60 -38.89 -37.84
C ASN A 209 -24.49 -38.46 -38.81
N ILE A 210 -24.50 -39.05 -40.00
CA ILE A 210 -23.66 -38.64 -41.13
C ILE A 210 -24.58 -38.03 -42.18
N ALA A 211 -24.45 -36.73 -42.43
CA ALA A 211 -25.17 -36.01 -43.48
C ALA A 211 -24.18 -35.47 -44.50
N SER A 212 -24.03 -36.12 -45.66
CA SER A 212 -22.95 -35.77 -46.59
C SER A 212 -23.35 -35.70 -48.06
N SER A 213 -22.73 -34.83 -48.84
CA SER A 213 -22.94 -34.75 -50.30
C SER A 213 -24.39 -34.44 -50.72
N ASN A 214 -25.23 -33.92 -49.81
CA ASN A 214 -26.57 -33.46 -50.16
C ASN A 214 -26.48 -32.14 -50.95
N LYS A 215 -27.41 -31.87 -51.86
CA LYS A 215 -27.33 -30.72 -52.77
C LYS A 215 -27.82 -29.39 -52.17
N LYS A 216 -28.10 -29.30 -50.87
CA LYS A 216 -28.33 -28.03 -50.14
C LYS A 216 -27.76 -28.12 -48.72
N TYR A 217 -28.55 -28.61 -47.78
CA TYR A 217 -28.21 -28.62 -46.35
C TYR A 217 -27.87 -30.02 -45.87
N GLY A 218 -26.90 -30.15 -44.98
CA GLY A 218 -26.68 -31.40 -44.24
C GLY A 218 -27.79 -31.62 -43.21
N ILE A 219 -27.94 -30.66 -42.30
CA ILE A 219 -28.96 -30.60 -41.25
C ILE A 219 -29.66 -29.24 -41.34
N TYR A 220 -30.99 -29.22 -41.34
CA TYR A 220 -31.80 -28.00 -41.45
C TYR A 220 -32.86 -27.94 -40.36
N LEU A 221 -32.92 -26.83 -39.64
CA LEU A 221 -33.99 -26.46 -38.72
C LEU A 221 -34.75 -25.27 -39.28
N LEU A 222 -36.07 -25.40 -39.40
CA LEU A 222 -36.97 -24.29 -39.71
C LEU A 222 -37.96 -24.08 -38.57
N SER A 223 -38.01 -22.87 -38.02
CA SER A 223 -38.94 -22.47 -36.96
C SER A 223 -39.03 -23.49 -35.82
N SER A 224 -37.87 -24.02 -35.43
CA SER A 224 -37.75 -25.11 -34.46
C SER A 224 -36.95 -24.67 -33.23
N SER A 225 -37.29 -25.21 -32.06
CA SER A 225 -36.70 -24.79 -30.79
C SER A 225 -36.43 -25.95 -29.86
N ASN A 226 -35.50 -25.77 -28.91
CA ASN A 226 -35.09 -26.81 -27.96
C ASN A 226 -34.59 -28.07 -28.69
N ILE A 227 -33.82 -27.87 -29.76
CA ILE A 227 -33.19 -28.94 -30.53
C ILE A 227 -31.73 -29.06 -30.13
N THR A 228 -31.28 -30.28 -29.84
CA THR A 228 -29.85 -30.57 -29.63
C THR A 228 -29.26 -31.30 -30.83
N ILE A 229 -28.34 -30.66 -31.55
CA ILE A 229 -27.56 -31.24 -32.65
C ILE A 229 -26.17 -31.57 -32.11
N LYS A 230 -25.88 -32.86 -31.92
CA LYS A 230 -24.68 -33.32 -31.21
C LYS A 230 -23.89 -34.39 -31.94
N ASN A 231 -22.56 -34.25 -32.00
CA ASN A 231 -21.64 -35.28 -32.51
C ASN A 231 -21.95 -35.76 -33.95
N ASN A 232 -22.59 -34.95 -34.78
CA ASN A 232 -22.88 -35.30 -36.16
C ASN A 232 -21.70 -34.94 -37.07
N THR A 233 -21.60 -35.66 -38.19
CA THR A 233 -20.71 -35.30 -39.29
C THR A 233 -21.55 -34.74 -40.42
N ALA A 234 -21.37 -33.47 -40.75
CA ALA A 234 -21.94 -32.83 -41.93
C ALA A 234 -20.79 -32.43 -42.87
N ASP A 235 -20.71 -33.05 -44.05
CA ASP A 235 -19.57 -32.83 -44.96
C ASP A 235 -19.98 -32.75 -46.43
N SER A 236 -19.35 -31.83 -47.16
CA SER A 236 -19.49 -31.70 -48.61
C SER A 236 -20.95 -31.47 -49.08
N ASN A 237 -21.78 -30.83 -48.25
CA ASN A 237 -23.16 -30.53 -48.61
C ASN A 237 -23.19 -29.24 -49.46
N TYR A 238 -23.54 -29.41 -50.74
CA TYR A 238 -23.56 -28.39 -51.79
C TYR A 238 -22.23 -27.64 -52.05
N PRO A 239 -21.29 -28.26 -52.80
CA PRO A 239 -20.05 -27.60 -53.23
C PRO A 239 -20.22 -26.67 -54.47
N GLY A 240 -21.42 -26.57 -55.06
CA GLY A 240 -21.66 -25.91 -56.36
C GLY A 240 -22.22 -24.50 -56.23
N GLY A 241 -21.35 -23.48 -56.23
CA GLY A 241 -21.70 -22.08 -56.00
C GLY A 241 -22.68 -21.45 -57.00
N GLY A 242 -23.68 -20.77 -56.44
CA GLY A 242 -24.50 -19.76 -57.09
C GLY A 242 -25.16 -18.93 -55.99
N PHE A 243 -24.77 -17.66 -55.88
CA PHE A 243 -25.51 -16.68 -55.07
C PHE A 243 -26.96 -16.64 -55.57
N PRO A 244 -27.99 -16.69 -54.70
CA PRO A 244 -27.99 -16.32 -53.29
C PRO A 244 -28.23 -17.50 -52.32
N ASP A 245 -27.89 -18.73 -52.70
CA ASP A 245 -28.38 -19.88 -51.93
C ASP A 245 -27.62 -20.07 -50.61
N SER A 246 -28.36 -19.95 -49.49
CA SER A 246 -27.98 -20.13 -48.07
C SER A 246 -27.43 -21.52 -47.69
N SER A 247 -26.91 -22.28 -48.66
CA SER A 247 -26.46 -23.66 -48.49
C SER A 247 -25.40 -23.77 -47.40
N SER A 248 -25.67 -24.64 -46.44
CA SER A 248 -24.87 -24.78 -45.22
C SER A 248 -24.87 -26.22 -44.76
N ASN A 249 -23.81 -26.65 -44.10
CA ASN A 249 -23.81 -27.97 -43.47
C ASN A 249 -24.89 -28.06 -42.38
N ILE A 250 -24.93 -27.08 -41.46
CA ILE A 250 -25.98 -26.93 -40.46
C ILE A 250 -26.61 -25.56 -40.65
N TYR A 251 -27.93 -25.51 -40.85
CA TYR A 251 -28.67 -24.25 -41.02
C TYR A 251 -29.83 -24.17 -40.03
N LEU A 252 -29.83 -23.11 -39.21
CA LEU A 252 -30.89 -22.72 -38.31
C LEU A 252 -31.58 -21.49 -38.89
N ASP A 253 -32.84 -21.65 -39.27
CA ASP A 253 -33.67 -20.62 -39.88
C ASP A 253 -34.84 -20.31 -38.96
N SER A 254 -34.91 -19.08 -38.46
CA SER A 254 -35.91 -18.64 -37.50
C SER A 254 -36.04 -19.59 -36.31
N SER A 255 -34.93 -20.17 -35.88
CA SER A 255 -34.87 -21.32 -34.97
C SER A 255 -34.05 -20.98 -33.74
N SER A 256 -34.74 -20.51 -32.69
CA SER A 256 -34.13 -20.07 -31.44
C SER A 256 -34.06 -21.16 -30.36
N ASN A 257 -33.23 -20.95 -29.33
CA ASN A 257 -33.10 -21.84 -28.18
C ASN A 257 -32.61 -23.26 -28.54
N ASN A 258 -31.63 -23.36 -29.44
CA ASN A 258 -31.06 -24.64 -29.86
C ASN A 258 -29.60 -24.78 -29.43
N THR A 259 -29.12 -26.02 -29.36
CA THR A 259 -27.73 -26.34 -29.02
C THR A 259 -27.07 -27.12 -30.14
N VAL A 260 -26.00 -26.58 -30.70
CA VAL A 260 -25.14 -27.22 -31.71
C VAL A 260 -23.80 -27.53 -31.07
N ILE A 261 -23.52 -28.81 -30.79
CA ILE A 261 -22.35 -29.20 -29.98
C ILE A 261 -21.53 -30.36 -30.54
N ASN A 262 -20.19 -30.22 -30.54
CA ASN A 262 -19.25 -31.27 -30.91
C ASN A 262 -19.46 -31.88 -32.31
N ASN A 263 -19.98 -31.11 -33.26
CA ASN A 263 -20.19 -31.60 -34.63
C ASN A 263 -18.95 -31.35 -35.50
N ASN A 264 -18.73 -32.21 -36.49
CA ASN A 264 -17.69 -32.08 -37.51
C ASN A 264 -18.32 -31.62 -38.83
N ILE A 265 -17.99 -30.42 -39.28
CA ILE A 265 -18.78 -29.62 -40.21
C ILE A 265 -17.88 -29.00 -41.29
N ASN A 266 -17.63 -29.70 -42.40
CA ASN A 266 -16.61 -29.27 -43.35
C ASN A 266 -17.09 -29.24 -44.81
N SER A 267 -16.30 -28.57 -45.65
CA SER A 267 -16.38 -28.66 -47.12
C SER A 267 -17.71 -28.18 -47.74
N SER A 268 -18.44 -27.27 -47.08
CA SER A 268 -19.69 -26.67 -47.62
C SER A 268 -19.56 -25.16 -47.80
N TYR A 269 -20.59 -24.49 -48.33
CA TYR A 269 -20.53 -23.04 -48.53
C TYR A 269 -20.47 -22.26 -47.20
N TYR A 270 -21.40 -22.53 -46.28
CA TYR A 270 -21.28 -22.19 -44.87
C TYR A 270 -21.17 -23.46 -44.00
N GLY A 271 -20.42 -23.39 -42.90
CA GLY A 271 -20.38 -24.46 -41.91
C GLY A 271 -21.67 -24.49 -41.08
N ILE A 272 -21.78 -23.55 -40.15
CA ILE A 272 -22.99 -23.31 -39.33
C ILE A 272 -23.55 -21.95 -39.71
N TYR A 273 -24.82 -21.90 -40.09
CA TYR A 273 -25.53 -20.65 -40.39
C TYR A 273 -26.73 -20.48 -39.45
N LEU A 274 -26.79 -19.33 -38.79
CA LEU A 274 -27.90 -18.87 -37.95
C LEU A 274 -28.50 -17.66 -38.66
N ASP A 275 -29.75 -17.79 -39.11
CA ASP A 275 -30.52 -16.72 -39.74
C ASP A 275 -31.75 -16.44 -38.89
N SER A 276 -31.87 -15.21 -38.40
CA SER A 276 -32.98 -14.78 -37.55
C SER A 276 -33.20 -15.72 -36.36
N SER A 277 -32.11 -16.25 -35.80
CA SER A 277 -32.10 -17.38 -34.88
C SER A 277 -31.37 -17.01 -33.59
N ASP A 278 -32.16 -16.60 -32.60
CA ASP A 278 -31.65 -16.06 -31.33
C ASP A 278 -31.44 -17.14 -30.25
N ASP A 279 -30.75 -16.78 -29.18
CA ASP A 279 -30.61 -17.63 -27.98
C ASP A 279 -30.01 -19.03 -28.24
N ASN A 280 -29.19 -19.20 -29.28
CA ASN A 280 -28.57 -20.48 -29.59
C ASN A 280 -27.19 -20.64 -28.94
N GLU A 281 -26.84 -21.87 -28.61
CA GLU A 281 -25.53 -22.25 -28.12
C GLU A 281 -24.79 -23.10 -29.18
N VAL A 282 -23.69 -22.56 -29.69
CA VAL A 282 -22.79 -23.21 -30.65
C VAL A 282 -21.48 -23.51 -29.94
N THR A 283 -21.28 -24.76 -29.52
CA THR A 283 -20.18 -25.13 -28.62
C THR A 283 -19.29 -26.25 -29.17
N ASN A 284 -17.97 -26.06 -29.17
CA ASN A 284 -16.97 -27.09 -29.48
C ASN A 284 -17.15 -27.79 -30.84
N ASN A 285 -17.67 -27.10 -31.85
CA ASN A 285 -17.80 -27.65 -33.20
C ASN A 285 -16.50 -27.41 -34.00
N THR A 286 -16.22 -28.31 -34.93
CA THR A 286 -15.17 -28.15 -35.94
C THR A 286 -15.83 -27.78 -37.26
N ALA A 287 -15.78 -26.51 -37.63
CA ALA A 287 -16.39 -25.93 -38.82
C ALA A 287 -15.33 -25.48 -39.85
N ASP A 288 -14.41 -26.39 -40.20
CA ASP A 288 -13.21 -26.06 -40.97
C ASP A 288 -13.40 -26.29 -42.48
N SER A 289 -12.58 -25.63 -43.30
CA SER A 289 -12.54 -25.79 -44.77
C SER A 289 -13.88 -25.54 -45.46
N ASN A 290 -14.74 -24.70 -44.88
CA ASN A 290 -15.98 -24.24 -45.52
C ASN A 290 -15.66 -23.03 -46.41
N ILE A 291 -16.32 -22.89 -47.56
CA ILE A 291 -15.92 -21.96 -48.62
C ILE A 291 -15.98 -20.51 -48.15
N ILE A 292 -17.07 -20.08 -47.49
CA ILE A 292 -17.25 -18.70 -47.03
C ILE A 292 -16.98 -18.58 -45.54
N TYR A 293 -17.95 -18.86 -44.67
CA TYR A 293 -17.81 -18.78 -43.22
C TYR A 293 -17.81 -20.18 -42.60
N GLY A 294 -16.97 -20.40 -41.59
CA GLY A 294 -17.13 -21.54 -40.69
C GLY A 294 -18.41 -21.38 -39.86
N ILE A 295 -18.63 -20.19 -39.29
CA ILE A 295 -19.84 -19.86 -38.52
C ILE A 295 -20.36 -18.48 -38.97
N TYR A 296 -21.63 -18.38 -39.32
CA TYR A 296 -22.25 -17.14 -39.77
C TYR A 296 -23.53 -16.86 -39.00
N LEU A 297 -23.66 -15.64 -38.47
CA LEU A 297 -24.85 -15.12 -37.81
C LEU A 297 -25.37 -13.95 -38.62
N ASP A 298 -26.61 -14.05 -39.07
CA ASP A 298 -27.34 -12.98 -39.75
C ASP A 298 -28.60 -12.68 -38.96
N SER A 299 -28.74 -11.41 -38.55
CA SER A 299 -29.89 -10.92 -37.79
C SER A 299 -30.23 -11.82 -36.59
N SER A 300 -29.19 -12.36 -35.93
CA SER A 300 -29.30 -13.40 -34.91
C SER A 300 -28.63 -12.92 -33.62
N ASP A 301 -29.45 -12.62 -32.62
CA ASP A 301 -29.04 -11.97 -31.38
C ASP A 301 -28.89 -12.97 -30.23
N ASP A 302 -28.19 -12.56 -29.17
CA ASP A 302 -28.12 -13.30 -27.89
C ASP A 302 -27.55 -14.75 -27.98
N ASN A 303 -26.76 -15.03 -29.03
CA ASN A 303 -26.14 -16.34 -29.23
C ASN A 303 -24.79 -16.46 -28.50
N LYS A 304 -24.46 -17.70 -28.12
CA LYS A 304 -23.18 -18.07 -27.49
C LYS A 304 -22.39 -18.98 -28.41
N VAL A 305 -21.21 -18.53 -28.82
CA VAL A 305 -20.30 -19.27 -29.70
C VAL A 305 -19.02 -19.57 -28.93
N THR A 306 -18.88 -20.81 -28.43
CA THR A 306 -17.83 -21.17 -27.47
C THR A 306 -16.96 -22.34 -27.93
N GLY A 307 -15.64 -22.18 -27.91
CA GLY A 307 -14.69 -23.29 -28.11
C GLY A 307 -14.70 -23.90 -29.52
N ASN A 308 -15.25 -23.21 -30.52
CA ASN A 308 -15.33 -23.72 -31.88
C ASN A 308 -14.03 -23.50 -32.66
N SER A 309 -13.81 -24.37 -33.65
CA SER A 309 -12.81 -24.20 -34.70
C SER A 309 -13.50 -23.76 -35.98
N ALA A 310 -13.06 -22.67 -36.60
CA ALA A 310 -13.60 -22.15 -37.85
C ALA A 310 -12.45 -21.75 -38.78
N ASN A 311 -11.72 -22.76 -39.27
CA ASN A 311 -10.45 -22.59 -39.97
C ASN A 311 -10.55 -22.79 -41.49
N LEU A 312 -9.59 -22.27 -42.25
CA LEU A 312 -9.35 -22.56 -43.67
C LEU A 312 -10.50 -22.20 -44.64
N GLY A 313 -11.49 -21.42 -44.18
CA GLY A 313 -12.48 -20.81 -45.08
C GLY A 313 -12.03 -19.47 -45.64
N ASN A 314 -12.86 -18.83 -46.46
CA ASN A 314 -12.60 -17.44 -46.84
C ASN A 314 -12.62 -16.54 -45.60
N TYR A 315 -13.57 -16.78 -44.71
CA TYR A 315 -13.79 -16.11 -43.43
C TYR A 315 -13.93 -17.17 -42.34
N GLY A 316 -13.67 -16.77 -41.10
CA GLY A 316 -13.84 -17.64 -39.95
C GLY A 316 -15.25 -17.55 -39.39
N ILE A 317 -15.51 -16.46 -38.67
CA ILE A 317 -16.78 -16.17 -37.98
C ILE A 317 -17.29 -14.80 -38.44
N GLY A 318 -18.52 -14.74 -38.95
CA GLY A 318 -19.12 -13.48 -39.43
C GLY A 318 -20.43 -13.15 -38.72
N LEU A 319 -20.64 -11.86 -38.44
CA LEU A 319 -21.88 -11.30 -37.90
C LEU A 319 -22.36 -10.15 -38.79
N VAL A 320 -23.63 -10.21 -39.18
CA VAL A 320 -24.33 -9.11 -39.84
C VAL A 320 -25.59 -8.80 -39.07
N SER A 321 -25.75 -7.53 -38.66
CA SER A 321 -26.92 -7.06 -37.90
C SER A 321 -27.24 -7.92 -36.67
N SER A 322 -26.21 -8.49 -36.03
CA SER A 322 -26.35 -9.49 -34.97
C SER A 322 -25.69 -8.96 -33.70
N SER A 323 -26.49 -8.63 -32.70
CA SER A 323 -26.09 -7.94 -31.48
C SER A 323 -26.17 -8.83 -30.25
N ASN A 324 -25.51 -8.42 -29.16
CA ASN A 324 -25.55 -9.10 -27.86
C ASN A 324 -24.99 -10.55 -27.88
N ASN A 325 -24.21 -10.93 -28.89
CA ASN A 325 -23.61 -12.26 -28.99
C ASN A 325 -22.30 -12.34 -28.20
N THR A 326 -21.99 -13.54 -27.69
CA THR A 326 -20.74 -13.82 -26.95
C THR A 326 -19.90 -14.88 -27.63
N PHE A 327 -18.65 -14.55 -27.96
CA PHE A 327 -17.66 -15.44 -28.59
C PHE A 327 -16.54 -15.74 -27.62
N THR A 328 -16.47 -16.98 -27.11
CA THR A 328 -15.48 -17.36 -26.10
C THR A 328 -14.57 -18.48 -26.58
N SER A 329 -13.25 -18.28 -26.53
CA SER A 329 -12.25 -19.33 -26.75
C SER A 329 -12.35 -20.07 -28.09
N ASN A 330 -12.82 -19.39 -29.14
CA ASN A 330 -12.82 -19.94 -30.49
C ASN A 330 -11.42 -19.84 -31.12
N THR A 331 -11.10 -20.79 -32.00
CA THR A 331 -9.87 -20.79 -32.81
C THR A 331 -10.23 -20.51 -34.27
N VAL A 332 -9.64 -19.46 -34.82
CA VAL A 332 -10.05 -18.93 -36.13
C VAL A 332 -8.82 -18.61 -36.99
N ASN A 333 -8.80 -19.19 -38.20
CA ASN A 333 -7.94 -18.79 -39.30
C ASN A 333 -8.71 -18.84 -40.63
N SER A 334 -8.29 -18.06 -41.62
CA SER A 334 -9.02 -17.82 -42.85
C SER A 334 -8.06 -17.43 -43.96
N THR A 335 -8.51 -17.59 -45.19
CA THR A 335 -7.66 -17.52 -46.39
C THR A 335 -7.95 -16.32 -47.28
N PHE A 336 -9.00 -15.55 -47.01
CA PHE A 336 -9.42 -14.42 -47.84
C PHE A 336 -8.91 -13.06 -47.32
N GLN A 337 -9.01 -12.04 -48.17
CA GLN A 337 -8.51 -10.69 -47.90
C GLN A 337 -9.46 -9.83 -47.02
N ARG A 338 -10.06 -10.42 -45.99
CA ARG A 338 -10.98 -9.74 -45.04
C ARG A 338 -10.73 -10.18 -43.59
N GLY A 339 -11.61 -9.75 -42.67
CA GLY A 339 -11.56 -10.10 -41.26
C GLY A 339 -11.86 -11.57 -41.01
N ALA A 340 -11.09 -12.20 -40.13
CA ALA A 340 -11.30 -13.57 -39.70
C ALA A 340 -12.52 -13.69 -38.77
N ILE A 341 -12.65 -12.73 -37.85
CA ILE A 341 -13.88 -12.47 -37.09
C ILE A 341 -14.38 -11.09 -37.51
N GLU A 342 -15.51 -11.03 -38.20
CA GLU A 342 -16.05 -9.79 -38.77
C GLU A 342 -17.41 -9.44 -38.15
N LEU A 343 -17.51 -8.23 -37.62
CA LEU A 343 -18.74 -7.65 -37.08
C LEU A 343 -19.15 -6.48 -37.97
N GLN A 344 -20.32 -6.60 -38.59
CA GLN A 344 -20.91 -5.55 -39.42
C GLN A 344 -22.28 -5.15 -38.87
N SER A 345 -22.47 -3.86 -38.59
CA SER A 345 -23.70 -3.33 -37.98
C SER A 345 -24.14 -4.11 -36.73
N SER A 346 -23.17 -4.63 -35.98
CA SER A 346 -23.37 -5.64 -34.94
C SER A 346 -22.83 -5.08 -33.63
N SER A 347 -23.73 -4.71 -32.72
CA SER A 347 -23.38 -3.95 -31.50
C SER A 347 -23.47 -4.81 -30.24
N ASN A 348 -22.83 -4.35 -29.16
CA ASN A 348 -22.90 -5.00 -27.84
C ASN A 348 -22.42 -6.47 -27.81
N ASN A 349 -21.59 -6.89 -28.76
CA ASN A 349 -21.01 -8.22 -28.77
C ASN A 349 -19.76 -8.28 -27.90
N VAL A 350 -19.48 -9.48 -27.37
CA VAL A 350 -18.35 -9.71 -26.46
C VAL A 350 -17.47 -10.83 -26.99
N LEU A 351 -16.21 -10.52 -27.31
CA LEU A 351 -15.21 -11.46 -27.81
C LEU A 351 -14.16 -11.70 -26.72
N ILE A 352 -14.13 -12.90 -26.16
CA ILE A 352 -13.32 -13.27 -25.00
C ILE A 352 -12.36 -14.42 -25.34
N LYS A 353 -11.05 -14.21 -25.13
CA LYS A 353 -10.05 -15.30 -25.17
C LYS A 353 -10.02 -16.11 -26.47
N ASN A 354 -10.42 -15.52 -27.59
CA ASN A 354 -10.33 -16.17 -28.90
C ASN A 354 -8.88 -16.15 -29.39
N THR A 355 -8.52 -17.16 -30.19
CA THR A 355 -7.22 -17.29 -30.85
C THR A 355 -7.40 -17.06 -32.34
N VAL A 356 -6.89 -15.95 -32.86
CA VAL A 356 -7.11 -15.51 -34.24
C VAL A 356 -5.78 -15.31 -34.94
N ASN A 357 -5.44 -16.17 -35.90
CA ASN A 357 -4.11 -16.15 -36.50
C ASN A 357 -4.06 -16.53 -37.98
N SER A 358 -2.98 -16.15 -38.66
CA SER A 358 -2.72 -16.54 -40.05
C SER A 358 -3.81 -16.09 -41.02
N ASN A 359 -4.40 -14.92 -40.80
CA ASN A 359 -5.43 -14.31 -41.66
C ASN A 359 -4.88 -13.12 -42.45
N TYR A 360 -5.71 -12.51 -43.30
CA TYR A 360 -5.44 -11.17 -43.80
C TYR A 360 -5.65 -10.11 -42.70
N HIS A 361 -6.87 -9.96 -42.19
CA HIS A 361 -7.15 -9.21 -40.96
C HIS A 361 -7.61 -10.17 -39.86
N GLY A 362 -7.31 -9.85 -38.59
CA GLY A 362 -7.77 -10.65 -37.45
C GLY A 362 -9.23 -10.38 -37.10
N ILE A 363 -9.48 -9.50 -36.14
CA ILE A 363 -10.81 -9.10 -35.68
C ILE A 363 -11.17 -7.75 -36.30
N CYS A 364 -12.35 -7.62 -36.89
CA CYS A 364 -12.78 -6.40 -37.57
C CYS A 364 -14.18 -5.95 -37.17
N LEU A 365 -14.32 -4.66 -36.86
CA LEU A 365 -15.58 -4.00 -36.54
C LEU A 365 -15.86 -2.92 -37.59
N PHE A 366 -17.02 -3.01 -38.24
CA PHE A 366 -17.40 -2.13 -39.34
C PHE A 366 -18.85 -1.61 -39.20
N SER A 367 -19.11 -0.48 -39.86
CA SER A 367 -20.47 0.01 -40.15
C SER A 367 -21.33 0.17 -38.89
N SER A 368 -20.90 0.99 -37.95
CA SER A 368 -21.61 1.23 -36.68
C SER A 368 -21.73 -0.02 -35.80
N SER A 369 -20.68 -0.85 -35.78
CA SER A 369 -20.55 -1.95 -34.82
C SER A 369 -20.07 -1.38 -33.48
N ASN A 370 -21.00 -0.80 -32.74
CA ASN A 370 -20.71 0.00 -31.54
C ASN A 370 -20.79 -0.82 -30.26
N ASN A 371 -20.18 -0.30 -29.18
CA ASN A 371 -20.31 -0.88 -27.83
C ASN A 371 -19.83 -2.34 -27.72
N ASN A 372 -18.96 -2.80 -28.62
CA ASN A 372 -18.41 -4.15 -28.57
C ASN A 372 -17.23 -4.21 -27.59
N THR A 373 -17.06 -5.36 -26.95
CA THR A 373 -15.94 -5.63 -26.03
C THR A 373 -15.05 -6.73 -26.58
N ILE A 374 -13.79 -6.42 -26.86
CA ILE A 374 -12.76 -7.36 -27.30
C ILE A 374 -11.77 -7.52 -26.16
N THR A 375 -11.79 -8.66 -25.46
CA THR A 375 -10.94 -8.87 -24.29
C THR A 375 -10.23 -10.21 -24.19
N GLY A 376 -8.95 -10.18 -23.79
CA GLY A 376 -8.18 -11.39 -23.54
C GLY A 376 -7.85 -12.22 -24.79
N ASN A 377 -8.08 -11.69 -25.99
CA ASN A 377 -7.86 -12.42 -27.24
C ASN A 377 -6.37 -12.44 -27.61
N ASN A 378 -5.96 -13.51 -28.29
CA ASN A 378 -4.62 -13.66 -28.84
C ASN A 378 -4.69 -13.57 -30.37
N VAL A 379 -4.17 -12.47 -30.94
CA VAL A 379 -4.30 -12.13 -32.36
C VAL A 379 -2.93 -11.96 -33.00
N PHE A 380 -2.48 -12.94 -33.79
CA PHE A 380 -1.08 -12.98 -34.24
C PHE A 380 -0.88 -13.54 -35.64
N LEU A 381 0.27 -13.23 -36.26
CA LEU A 381 0.65 -13.72 -37.60
C LEU A 381 -0.39 -13.39 -38.70
N ASN A 382 -1.13 -12.29 -38.55
CA ASN A 382 -2.03 -11.83 -39.60
C ASN A 382 -1.27 -10.92 -40.57
N ASN A 383 -1.48 -11.13 -41.87
CA ASN A 383 -0.76 -10.44 -42.96
C ASN A 383 -1.16 -8.96 -43.10
N GLN A 384 -2.08 -8.47 -42.28
CA GLN A 384 -2.42 -7.05 -42.20
C GLN A 384 -2.69 -6.59 -40.77
N THR A 385 -3.90 -6.12 -40.46
CA THR A 385 -4.24 -5.59 -39.13
C THR A 385 -4.75 -6.69 -38.22
N ALA A 386 -4.25 -6.74 -36.98
CA ALA A 386 -4.74 -7.68 -35.97
C ALA A 386 -6.16 -7.32 -35.51
N ILE A 387 -6.36 -6.09 -35.01
CA ILE A 387 -7.68 -5.58 -34.59
C ILE A 387 -7.96 -4.29 -35.37
N LEU A 388 -9.02 -4.29 -36.16
CA LEU A 388 -9.42 -3.17 -37.02
C LEU A 388 -10.79 -2.63 -36.61
N ILE A 389 -10.89 -1.32 -36.44
CA ILE A 389 -12.14 -0.61 -36.10
C ILE A 389 -12.36 0.48 -37.14
N SER A 390 -13.51 0.44 -37.81
CA SER A 390 -13.91 1.44 -38.82
C SER A 390 -15.34 1.90 -38.62
N SER A 391 -15.52 3.23 -38.63
CA SER A 391 -16.82 3.90 -38.43
C SER A 391 -17.64 3.24 -37.32
N SER A 392 -17.00 2.96 -36.20
CA SER A 392 -17.55 2.20 -35.07
C SER A 392 -17.05 2.78 -33.76
N ASP A 393 -17.99 3.19 -32.91
CA ASP A 393 -17.74 4.00 -31.74
C ASP A 393 -17.95 3.22 -30.44
N ASN A 394 -17.40 3.75 -29.35
CA ASN A 394 -17.65 3.25 -27.99
C ASN A 394 -17.21 1.78 -27.77
N ASN A 395 -16.26 1.27 -28.55
CA ASN A 395 -15.75 -0.09 -28.38
C ASN A 395 -14.64 -0.13 -27.32
N THR A 396 -14.59 -1.25 -26.60
CA THR A 396 -13.58 -1.50 -25.55
C THR A 396 -12.66 -2.65 -25.97
N ILE A 397 -11.36 -2.38 -26.02
CA ILE A 397 -10.31 -3.32 -26.40
C ILE A 397 -9.37 -3.45 -25.22
N THR A 398 -9.42 -4.58 -24.50
CA THR A 398 -8.65 -4.72 -23.26
C THR A 398 -8.01 -6.07 -23.00
N ASN A 399 -6.77 -6.06 -22.49
CA ASN A 399 -6.01 -7.27 -22.15
C ASN A 399 -5.80 -8.23 -23.33
N ASN A 400 -5.75 -7.73 -24.57
CA ASN A 400 -5.45 -8.55 -25.73
C ASN A 400 -3.93 -8.63 -25.97
N THR A 401 -3.49 -9.77 -26.48
CA THR A 401 -2.12 -9.96 -27.00
C THR A 401 -2.17 -9.89 -28.52
N VAL A 402 -1.44 -8.94 -29.08
CA VAL A 402 -1.40 -8.60 -30.50
C VAL A 402 0.06 -8.62 -30.95
N ASP A 403 0.45 -9.65 -31.69
CA ASP A 403 1.86 -9.94 -31.97
C ASP A 403 2.11 -10.40 -33.43
N SER A 404 3.25 -10.00 -34.02
CA SER A 404 3.68 -10.50 -35.33
C SER A 404 2.65 -10.27 -36.47
N ASN A 405 1.88 -9.19 -36.42
CA ASN A 405 1.00 -8.75 -37.53
C ASN A 405 1.68 -7.63 -38.31
N ASN A 406 1.10 -7.10 -39.39
CA ASN A 406 1.62 -5.85 -39.95
C ASN A 406 1.26 -4.65 -39.08
N TYR A 407 -0.04 -4.40 -38.88
CA TYR A 407 -0.52 -3.42 -37.90
C TYR A 407 -1.10 -4.13 -36.69
N GLY A 408 -0.84 -3.63 -35.49
CA GLY A 408 -1.43 -4.17 -34.26
C GLY A 408 -2.92 -3.83 -34.16
N ILE A 409 -3.21 -2.66 -33.57
CA ILE A 409 -4.57 -2.13 -33.41
C ILE A 409 -4.71 -0.90 -34.30
N PHE A 410 -5.67 -0.90 -35.22
CA PHE A 410 -5.91 0.22 -36.11
C PHE A 410 -7.37 0.71 -36.01
N ILE A 411 -7.53 2.01 -35.74
CA ILE A 411 -8.81 2.70 -35.58
C ILE A 411 -8.88 3.80 -36.63
N PHE A 412 -9.91 3.77 -37.48
CA PHE A 412 -10.02 4.73 -38.57
C PHE A 412 -11.46 5.10 -38.97
N SER A 413 -11.59 6.09 -39.85
CA SER A 413 -12.87 6.54 -40.43
C SER A 413 -13.87 7.03 -39.39
N SER A 414 -13.46 7.99 -38.56
CA SER A 414 -14.28 8.58 -37.50
C SER A 414 -14.83 7.53 -36.54
N SER A 415 -13.94 6.67 -36.05
CA SER A 415 -14.24 5.70 -35.00
C SER A 415 -13.87 6.34 -33.66
N ASP A 416 -14.82 7.01 -33.05
CA ASP A 416 -14.59 7.89 -31.92
C ASP A 416 -14.99 7.21 -30.59
N ASN A 417 -14.53 7.77 -29.47
CA ASN A 417 -14.89 7.30 -28.12
C ASN A 417 -14.51 5.84 -27.81
N ASN A 418 -13.55 5.26 -28.53
CA ASN A 418 -13.05 3.91 -28.26
C ASN A 418 -12.02 3.92 -27.12
N THR A 419 -12.01 2.84 -26.33
CA THR A 419 -11.10 2.67 -25.19
C THR A 419 -10.19 1.46 -25.41
N ILE A 420 -8.89 1.70 -25.52
CA ILE A 420 -7.83 0.69 -25.68
C ILE A 420 -7.03 0.66 -24.39
N THR A 421 -7.12 -0.43 -23.61
CA THR A 421 -6.52 -0.47 -22.27
C THR A 421 -5.83 -1.80 -21.93
N ASN A 422 -4.62 -1.75 -21.39
CA ASN A 422 -3.85 -2.92 -20.94
C ASN A 422 -3.59 -3.97 -22.03
N ASN A 423 -3.47 -3.58 -23.31
CA ASN A 423 -3.11 -4.51 -24.38
C ASN A 423 -1.59 -4.61 -24.54
N THR A 424 -1.14 -5.80 -24.94
CA THR A 424 0.24 -6.05 -25.38
C THR A 424 0.25 -6.08 -26.90
N VAL A 425 0.88 -5.10 -27.54
CA VAL A 425 0.87 -4.82 -28.97
C VAL A 425 2.31 -4.75 -29.46
N ASP A 426 2.94 -5.93 -29.54
CA ASP A 426 4.38 -6.06 -29.66
C ASP A 426 4.78 -6.69 -31.00
N SER A 427 5.99 -6.40 -31.48
CA SER A 427 6.61 -7.11 -32.63
C SER A 427 5.78 -7.15 -33.91
N ASN A 428 4.96 -6.13 -34.16
CA ASN A 428 4.27 -5.99 -35.44
C ASN A 428 5.20 -5.36 -36.49
N ASN A 429 5.09 -5.78 -37.75
CA ASN A 429 6.01 -5.35 -38.82
C ASN A 429 5.94 -3.85 -39.12
N TRP A 430 4.80 -3.21 -38.85
CA TRP A 430 4.57 -1.77 -39.04
C TRP A 430 4.21 -1.10 -37.71
N GLY A 431 3.04 -0.47 -37.58
CA GLY A 431 2.66 0.27 -36.37
C GLY A 431 2.01 -0.60 -35.29
N GLY A 432 2.22 -0.23 -34.03
CA GLY A 432 1.55 -0.85 -32.87
C GLY A 432 0.08 -0.44 -32.77
N ILE A 433 -0.20 0.73 -32.20
CA ILE A 433 -1.55 1.31 -32.09
C ILE A 433 -1.63 2.52 -33.02
N TYR A 434 -2.54 2.49 -34.00
CA TYR A 434 -2.71 3.54 -34.99
C TYR A 434 -4.14 4.10 -34.97
N LEU A 435 -4.28 5.42 -34.88
CA LEU A 435 -5.52 6.17 -35.04
C LEU A 435 -5.40 7.05 -36.29
N ASP A 436 -6.34 6.93 -37.23
CA ASP A 436 -6.45 7.76 -38.43
C ASP A 436 -7.83 8.43 -38.45
N SER A 437 -7.85 9.77 -38.46
CA SER A 437 -9.09 10.53 -38.54
C SER A 437 -10.12 10.09 -37.50
N SER A 438 -9.67 9.79 -36.27
CA SER A 438 -10.47 9.20 -35.19
C SER A 438 -10.14 9.89 -33.87
N SER A 439 -11.12 10.58 -33.29
CA SER A 439 -10.97 11.50 -32.17
C SER A 439 -11.60 10.97 -30.89
N ASP A 440 -11.32 11.64 -29.77
CA ASP A 440 -11.94 11.33 -28.46
C ASP A 440 -11.69 9.90 -27.95
N ASN A 441 -10.63 9.24 -28.42
CA ASN A 441 -10.25 7.90 -28.01
C ASN A 441 -9.31 7.91 -26.78
N LYS A 442 -9.33 6.81 -26.03
CA LYS A 442 -8.50 6.61 -24.83
C LYS A 442 -7.55 5.44 -25.02
N ILE A 443 -6.25 5.70 -24.98
CA ILE A 443 -5.17 4.71 -25.07
C ILE A 443 -4.46 4.70 -23.71
N ILE A 444 -4.71 3.69 -22.89
CA ILE A 444 -4.31 3.69 -21.47
C ILE A 444 -3.53 2.41 -21.11
N ASN A 445 -2.37 2.53 -20.45
CA ASN A 445 -1.62 1.38 -19.91
C ASN A 445 -1.27 0.27 -20.93
N ASN A 446 -1.15 0.58 -22.23
CA ASN A 446 -0.79 -0.42 -23.24
C ASN A 446 0.73 -0.56 -23.36
N SER A 447 1.20 -1.75 -23.71
CA SER A 447 2.57 -2.03 -24.15
C SER A 447 2.57 -2.06 -25.67
N ALA A 448 3.20 -1.10 -26.34
CA ALA A 448 3.30 -1.01 -27.79
C ALA A 448 4.78 -1.02 -28.21
N LYS A 449 5.44 -2.18 -28.13
CA LYS A 449 6.91 -2.28 -28.19
C LYS A 449 7.44 -3.03 -29.39
N SER A 450 8.68 -2.74 -29.75
CA SER A 450 9.41 -3.55 -30.74
C SER A 450 8.67 -3.68 -32.08
N ASN A 451 7.85 -2.68 -32.42
CA ASN A 451 7.16 -2.63 -33.70
C ASN A 451 8.08 -2.02 -34.76
N GLY A 452 7.97 -2.48 -36.01
CA GLY A 452 8.82 -2.08 -37.13
C GLY A 452 8.58 -0.65 -37.64
N GLN A 453 7.64 0.08 -37.05
CA GLN A 453 7.45 1.52 -37.23
C GLN A 453 7.17 2.20 -35.88
N ARG A 454 6.05 2.92 -35.73
CA ARG A 454 5.71 3.67 -34.51
C ARG A 454 5.01 2.79 -33.49
N GLY A 455 5.27 3.03 -32.21
CA GLY A 455 4.55 2.37 -31.12
C GLY A 455 3.09 2.80 -31.08
N ILE A 456 2.86 4.11 -30.89
CA ILE A 456 1.53 4.74 -30.91
C ILE A 456 1.54 5.87 -31.92
N TYR A 457 0.57 5.88 -32.82
CA TYR A 457 0.53 6.81 -33.94
C TYR A 457 -0.87 7.42 -34.11
N LEU A 458 -0.93 8.75 -34.19
CA LEU A 458 -2.13 9.53 -34.43
C LEU A 458 -1.95 10.35 -35.71
N ASP A 459 -2.84 10.15 -36.67
CA ASP A 459 -2.94 10.94 -37.90
C ASP A 459 -4.30 11.62 -37.93
N SER A 460 -4.32 12.95 -38.07
CA SER A 460 -5.56 13.73 -38.16
C SER A 460 -6.56 13.43 -37.04
N SER A 461 -6.05 13.10 -35.85
CA SER A 461 -6.80 12.52 -34.73
C SER A 461 -6.67 13.40 -33.49
N SER A 462 -7.74 14.11 -33.16
CA SER A 462 -7.73 15.14 -32.12
C SER A 462 -8.39 14.68 -30.82
N ASN A 463 -8.17 15.41 -29.72
CA ASN A 463 -8.85 15.20 -28.43
C ASN A 463 -8.67 13.80 -27.80
N ASN A 464 -7.62 13.06 -28.18
CA ASN A 464 -7.34 11.75 -27.62
C ASN A 464 -6.54 11.85 -26.30
N ILE A 465 -6.70 10.83 -25.46
CA ILE A 465 -5.95 10.66 -24.20
C ILE A 465 -5.01 9.47 -24.34
N ILE A 466 -3.71 9.72 -24.19
CA ILE A 466 -2.64 8.72 -24.23
C ILE A 466 -1.98 8.72 -22.84
N LEU A 467 -2.34 7.76 -21.99
CA LEU A 467 -1.99 7.74 -20.57
C LEU A 467 -1.22 6.48 -20.18
N ASN A 468 -0.05 6.63 -19.57
CA ASN A 468 0.72 5.55 -18.95
C ASN A 468 1.06 4.37 -19.89
N ASN A 469 1.21 4.62 -21.19
CA ASN A 469 1.59 3.60 -22.15
C ASN A 469 3.11 3.43 -22.20
N ASN A 470 3.53 2.25 -22.64
CA ASN A 470 4.92 1.88 -22.83
C ASN A 470 5.19 1.63 -24.32
N ALA A 471 5.72 2.64 -25.01
CA ALA A 471 6.00 2.65 -26.44
C ALA A 471 7.52 2.67 -26.70
N THR A 472 8.20 1.58 -26.34
CA THR A 472 9.67 1.47 -26.37
C THR A 472 10.18 0.54 -27.46
N LEU A 473 11.44 0.71 -27.85
CA LEU A 473 12.16 -0.20 -28.76
C LEU A 473 11.55 -0.31 -30.16
N ASN A 474 10.79 0.70 -30.59
CA ASN A 474 10.20 0.72 -31.92
C ASN A 474 11.20 1.27 -32.96
N ASP A 475 11.07 0.83 -34.22
CA ASP A 475 12.00 1.16 -35.30
C ASP A 475 11.81 2.58 -35.88
N ASP A 476 10.76 3.30 -35.46
CA ASP A 476 10.57 4.74 -35.69
C ASP A 476 10.33 5.42 -34.32
N CYS A 477 9.34 6.31 -34.17
CA CYS A 477 9.05 7.01 -32.94
C CYS A 477 8.27 6.14 -31.95
N GLY A 478 8.44 6.40 -30.64
CA GLY A 478 7.59 5.78 -29.62
C GLY A 478 6.13 6.23 -29.75
N ILE A 479 5.91 7.54 -29.66
CA ILE A 479 4.59 8.18 -29.82
C ILE A 479 4.71 9.26 -30.89
N TYR A 480 3.85 9.21 -31.92
CA TYR A 480 3.88 10.18 -33.02
C TYR A 480 2.49 10.74 -33.33
N LEU A 481 2.40 12.06 -33.43
CA LEU A 481 1.20 12.80 -33.81
C LEU A 481 1.50 13.57 -35.10
N GLN A 482 0.62 13.48 -36.10
CA GLN A 482 0.75 14.25 -37.33
C GLN A 482 -0.56 14.82 -37.88
N PHE A 483 -0.41 15.78 -38.81
CA PHE A 483 -1.48 16.34 -39.66
C PHE A 483 -2.69 16.84 -38.88
N SER A 484 -2.50 17.85 -38.03
CA SER A 484 -3.56 18.45 -37.20
C SER A 484 -4.17 17.48 -36.18
N SER A 485 -3.35 16.57 -35.64
CA SER A 485 -3.69 15.81 -34.43
C SER A 485 -3.58 16.73 -33.21
N ASN A 486 -4.58 17.60 -33.03
CA ASN A 486 -4.55 18.69 -32.06
C ASN A 486 -5.24 18.31 -30.74
N ASN A 487 -5.00 19.10 -29.69
CA ASN A 487 -5.71 18.98 -28.41
C ASN A 487 -5.59 17.60 -27.73
N ASN A 488 -4.54 16.83 -28.04
CA ASN A 488 -4.31 15.53 -27.40
C ASN A 488 -3.60 15.69 -26.06
N THR A 489 -3.87 14.78 -25.12
CA THR A 489 -3.21 14.72 -23.82
C THR A 489 -2.35 13.46 -23.71
N ILE A 490 -1.05 13.63 -23.65
CA ILE A 490 -0.01 12.60 -23.59
C ILE A 490 0.62 12.66 -22.20
N THR A 491 0.23 11.76 -21.30
CA THR A 491 0.64 11.82 -19.89
C THR A 491 1.23 10.51 -19.37
N GLY A 492 2.34 10.58 -18.63
CA GLY A 492 2.89 9.42 -17.90
C GLY A 492 3.44 8.30 -18.78
N ASN A 493 3.64 8.53 -20.08
CA ASN A 493 4.08 7.49 -21.00
C ASN A 493 5.61 7.29 -20.96
N THR A 494 6.03 6.07 -21.26
CA THR A 494 7.44 5.70 -21.47
C THR A 494 7.68 5.47 -22.97
N ALA A 495 8.51 6.30 -23.60
CA ALA A 495 8.84 6.26 -25.02
C ALA A 495 10.37 6.23 -25.20
N ASN A 496 10.99 5.17 -24.67
CA ASN A 496 12.45 5.04 -24.62
C ASN A 496 13.00 4.14 -25.72
N SER A 497 14.28 4.35 -26.06
CA SER A 497 15.07 3.44 -26.88
C SER A 497 14.47 3.16 -28.25
N ASN A 498 13.79 4.15 -28.84
CA ASN A 498 13.26 4.07 -30.19
C ASN A 498 14.30 4.59 -31.20
N ASN A 499 14.21 4.14 -32.45
CA ASN A 499 15.19 4.45 -33.49
C ASN A 499 15.03 5.86 -34.09
N GLU A 500 13.96 6.58 -33.74
CA GLU A 500 13.79 7.99 -34.08
C GLU A 500 13.63 8.84 -32.80
N SER A 501 12.55 9.61 -32.65
CA SER A 501 12.28 10.38 -31.43
C SER A 501 11.42 9.58 -30.45
N GLY A 502 11.52 9.85 -29.15
CA GLY A 502 10.62 9.24 -28.18
C GLY A 502 9.18 9.67 -28.41
N ILE A 503 8.93 10.98 -28.34
CA ILE A 503 7.64 11.60 -28.62
C ILE A 503 7.81 12.65 -29.71
N GLN A 504 6.98 12.60 -30.75
CA GLN A 504 7.05 13.55 -31.86
C GLN A 504 5.66 14.13 -32.21
N THR A 505 5.65 15.42 -32.54
CA THR A 505 4.46 16.19 -32.93
C THR A 505 4.74 16.99 -34.20
N ASP A 506 4.13 16.59 -35.31
CA ASP A 506 4.33 17.22 -36.62
C ASP A 506 3.03 17.88 -37.10
N TYR A 507 3.04 19.18 -37.37
CA TYR A 507 1.82 19.93 -37.75
C TYR A 507 0.66 19.71 -36.76
N SER A 508 0.95 19.59 -35.47
CA SER A 508 0.02 19.15 -34.42
C SER A 508 0.13 20.07 -33.20
N SER A 509 -0.83 20.97 -33.05
CA SER A 509 -0.83 22.07 -32.08
C SER A 509 -1.75 21.79 -30.87
N ASP A 510 -1.66 22.63 -29.84
CA ASP A 510 -2.51 22.57 -28.64
C ASP A 510 -2.41 21.26 -27.81
N ASN A 511 -1.35 20.48 -28.00
CA ASN A 511 -1.15 19.22 -27.31
C ASN A 511 -0.49 19.41 -25.93
N LYS A 512 -0.83 18.53 -24.99
CA LYS A 512 -0.26 18.48 -23.63
C LYS A 512 0.62 17.25 -23.48
N ILE A 513 1.92 17.45 -23.32
CA ILE A 513 2.92 16.40 -23.13
C ILE A 513 3.45 16.53 -21.70
N ILE A 514 2.93 15.71 -20.78
CA ILE A 514 3.11 15.89 -19.33
C ILE A 514 3.66 14.62 -18.66
N ASN A 515 4.66 14.71 -17.79
CA ASN A 515 5.15 13.57 -17.00
C ASN A 515 5.64 12.36 -17.82
N ASN A 516 6.09 12.55 -19.07
CA ASN A 516 6.55 11.43 -19.90
C ASN A 516 8.06 11.20 -19.74
N THR A 517 8.49 9.97 -19.98
CA THR A 517 9.91 9.59 -20.06
C THR A 517 10.23 9.22 -21.50
N ALA A 518 11.17 9.92 -22.12
CA ALA A 518 11.59 9.75 -23.51
C ALA A 518 13.12 9.70 -23.60
N ASN A 519 13.69 8.62 -23.08
CA ASN A 519 15.12 8.45 -22.90
C ASN A 519 15.74 7.55 -23.97
N SER A 520 17.04 7.73 -24.20
CA SER A 520 17.87 6.80 -24.98
C SER A 520 17.39 6.56 -26.41
N ASN A 521 16.66 7.52 -27.00
CA ASN A 521 16.25 7.46 -28.40
C ASN A 521 17.41 7.89 -29.31
N ILE A 522 17.41 7.39 -30.55
CA ILE A 522 18.49 7.67 -31.51
C ILE A 522 18.47 9.13 -31.98
N ARG A 523 17.32 9.80 -32.01
CA ARG A 523 17.25 11.24 -32.29
C ARG A 523 16.93 12.04 -31.05
N ASN A 524 15.68 12.45 -30.86
CA ASN A 524 15.31 13.35 -29.79
C ASN A 524 14.49 12.63 -28.72
N GLY A 525 14.48 13.16 -27.49
CA GLY A 525 13.50 12.72 -26.50
C GLY A 525 12.11 13.17 -26.93
N ILE A 526 11.92 14.49 -27.05
CA ILE A 526 10.68 15.12 -27.51
C ILE A 526 10.97 16.03 -28.70
N HIS A 527 10.24 15.86 -29.80
CA HIS A 527 10.38 16.68 -31.01
C HIS A 527 9.05 17.33 -31.42
N SER A 528 9.10 18.60 -31.76
CA SER A 528 7.95 19.36 -32.25
C SER A 528 8.34 20.11 -33.53
N TYR A 529 7.61 19.83 -34.61
CA TYR A 529 7.86 20.36 -35.95
C TYR A 529 6.58 20.99 -36.52
N TYR A 530 6.59 22.30 -36.78
CA TYR A 530 5.38 23.06 -37.17
C TYR A 530 4.18 22.86 -36.21
N SER A 531 4.47 22.74 -34.91
CA SER A 531 3.50 22.35 -33.89
C SER A 531 3.49 23.42 -32.79
N SER A 532 2.55 24.36 -32.89
CA SER A 532 2.48 25.53 -32.01
C SER A 532 1.61 25.28 -30.77
N ASP A 533 1.71 26.16 -29.78
CA ASP A 533 0.79 26.21 -28.63
C ASP A 533 0.78 24.91 -27.77
N ASN A 534 1.81 24.06 -27.88
CA ASN A 534 1.92 22.85 -27.08
C ASN A 534 2.50 23.15 -25.69
N LYS A 535 2.13 22.30 -24.73
CA LYS A 535 2.62 22.33 -23.34
C LYS A 535 3.45 21.08 -23.06
N ILE A 536 4.75 21.27 -22.88
CA ILE A 536 5.73 20.21 -22.57
C ILE A 536 6.15 20.41 -21.12
N ILE A 537 5.56 19.65 -20.20
CA ILE A 537 5.67 19.87 -18.75
C ILE A 537 6.19 18.64 -18.02
N ASN A 538 7.20 18.80 -17.16
CA ASN A 538 7.71 17.76 -16.26
C ASN A 538 8.07 16.43 -16.97
N ASN A 539 8.64 16.50 -18.17
CA ASN A 539 9.11 15.32 -18.89
C ASN A 539 10.59 15.07 -18.62
N THR A 540 11.00 13.81 -18.73
CA THR A 540 12.39 13.39 -18.67
C THR A 540 12.85 12.94 -20.06
N ALA A 541 13.85 13.60 -20.63
CA ALA A 541 14.37 13.37 -21.97
C ALA A 541 15.90 13.22 -21.94
N ASN A 542 16.36 12.10 -21.39
CA ASN A 542 17.77 11.86 -21.09
C ASN A 542 18.44 10.88 -22.06
N SER A 543 19.75 11.04 -22.24
CA SER A 543 20.61 10.08 -22.96
C SER A 543 20.20 9.83 -24.42
N ASN A 544 19.49 10.77 -25.05
CA ASN A 544 19.18 10.69 -26.48
C ASN A 544 20.41 11.12 -27.28
N THR A 545 20.68 10.44 -28.40
CA THR A 545 21.89 10.75 -29.19
C THR A 545 21.83 12.16 -29.81
N GLY A 546 20.63 12.66 -30.09
CA GLY A 546 20.35 14.03 -30.55
C GLY A 546 20.00 14.98 -29.39
N THR A 547 18.82 15.59 -29.43
CA THR A 547 18.39 16.60 -28.46
C THR A 547 17.44 16.04 -27.41
N GLY A 548 17.49 16.49 -26.16
CA GLY A 548 16.45 16.19 -25.18
C GLY A 548 15.08 16.66 -25.66
N ILE A 549 14.91 17.97 -25.84
CA ILE A 549 13.68 18.61 -26.35
C ILE A 549 14.00 19.52 -27.53
N SER A 550 13.38 19.30 -28.68
CA SER A 550 13.63 20.06 -29.92
C SER A 550 12.35 20.69 -30.47
N LEU A 551 12.36 22.01 -30.66
CA LEU A 551 11.29 22.78 -31.31
C LEU A 551 11.78 23.37 -32.64
N VAL A 552 11.08 23.08 -33.73
CA VAL A 552 11.41 23.56 -35.07
C VAL A 552 10.15 24.15 -35.71
N TYR A 553 10.22 25.42 -36.12
CA TYR A 553 9.08 26.17 -36.69
C TYR A 553 7.79 26.08 -35.84
N SER A 554 7.96 25.95 -34.52
CA SER A 554 6.90 25.66 -33.55
C SER A 554 6.83 26.81 -32.56
N GLU A 555 5.85 27.69 -32.68
CA GLU A 555 5.77 28.93 -31.89
C GLU A 555 4.83 28.81 -30.69
N ASN A 556 4.93 29.72 -29.73
CA ASN A 556 4.04 29.82 -28.56
C ASN A 556 3.99 28.56 -27.68
N ASN A 557 5.00 27.69 -27.75
CA ASN A 557 5.07 26.51 -26.90
C ASN A 557 5.56 26.88 -25.49
N THR A 558 5.09 26.12 -24.49
CA THR A 558 5.53 26.22 -23.10
C THR A 558 6.31 24.96 -22.72
N ILE A 559 7.60 25.12 -22.38
CA ILE A 559 8.49 24.07 -21.89
C ILE A 559 8.81 24.37 -20.43
N THR A 560 8.24 23.61 -19.50
CA THR A 560 8.38 23.87 -18.06
C THR A 560 8.67 22.63 -17.23
N ASP A 561 9.52 22.75 -16.22
CA ASP A 561 9.85 21.67 -15.26
C ASP A 561 10.46 20.40 -15.89
N ASN A 562 10.99 20.47 -17.13
CA ASN A 562 11.53 19.28 -17.78
C ASN A 562 12.98 19.01 -17.37
N ASN A 563 13.35 17.73 -17.39
CA ASN A 563 14.72 17.27 -17.22
C ASN A 563 15.29 16.79 -18.57
N ALA A 564 16.42 17.36 -18.98
CA ALA A 564 17.16 16.92 -20.16
C ALA A 564 18.66 16.82 -19.86
N SER A 565 19.18 15.59 -19.85
CA SER A 565 20.58 15.32 -19.54
C SER A 565 21.22 14.27 -20.42
N LEU A 566 22.55 14.30 -20.55
CA LEU A 566 23.34 13.33 -21.32
C LEU A 566 22.94 13.25 -22.81
N ASN A 567 22.39 14.33 -23.37
CA ASN A 567 22.09 14.44 -24.80
C ASN A 567 23.20 15.22 -25.52
N HIS A 568 23.18 15.23 -26.86
CA HIS A 568 24.02 16.16 -27.61
C HIS A 568 23.63 17.62 -27.29
N CYS A 569 22.33 17.92 -27.28
CA CYS A 569 21.81 19.20 -26.84
C CYS A 569 20.65 18.99 -25.85
N GLY A 570 20.60 19.76 -24.76
CA GLY A 570 19.48 19.67 -23.81
C GLY A 570 18.17 20.14 -24.44
N ILE A 571 18.15 21.40 -24.88
CA ILE A 571 17.01 22.01 -25.58
C ILE A 571 17.49 22.67 -26.88
N SER A 572 16.80 22.42 -27.99
CA SER A 572 17.08 23.05 -29.29
C SER A 572 15.89 23.89 -29.74
N LEU A 573 16.13 25.19 -29.96
CA LEU A 573 15.14 26.17 -30.41
C LEU A 573 15.46 26.67 -31.81
N SER A 574 14.74 26.13 -32.77
CA SER A 574 14.64 26.64 -34.14
C SER A 574 13.26 27.26 -34.38
N SER A 575 12.80 28.11 -33.45
CA SER A 575 11.49 28.74 -33.44
C SER A 575 11.44 29.97 -32.52
N SER A 576 10.46 30.85 -32.76
CA SER A 576 10.26 32.11 -32.04
C SER A 576 9.10 32.02 -31.04
N ASN A 577 8.99 32.99 -30.13
CA ASN A 577 7.84 33.19 -29.23
C ASN A 577 7.57 32.04 -28.22
N ASN A 578 8.55 31.21 -27.87
CA ASN A 578 8.35 30.12 -26.90
C ASN A 578 8.72 30.54 -25.46
N SER A 579 8.17 29.84 -24.48
CA SER A 579 8.49 30.01 -23.06
C SER A 579 9.20 28.78 -22.51
N ILE A 580 10.41 28.96 -21.97
CA ILE A 580 11.29 27.92 -21.45
C ILE A 580 11.64 28.30 -20.00
N VAL A 581 11.02 27.64 -19.03
CA VAL A 581 11.08 28.06 -17.60
C VAL A 581 11.24 26.84 -16.68
N HIS A 582 12.01 26.94 -15.60
CA HIS A 582 12.16 25.86 -14.59
C HIS A 582 12.70 24.52 -15.12
N ASN A 583 13.36 24.50 -16.27
CA ASN A 583 13.93 23.26 -16.79
C ASN A 583 15.30 22.99 -16.17
N THR A 584 15.58 21.71 -15.89
CA THR A 584 16.87 21.23 -15.39
C THR A 584 17.63 20.57 -16.53
N ILE A 585 18.70 21.22 -16.98
CA ILE A 585 19.40 20.88 -18.21
C ILE A 585 20.88 20.72 -17.90
N TYR A 586 21.36 19.48 -17.81
CA TYR A 586 22.71 19.20 -17.29
C TYR A 586 23.42 18.06 -18.00
N LEU A 587 24.75 18.08 -17.99
CA LEU A 587 25.61 17.04 -18.59
C LEU A 587 25.32 16.75 -20.07
N ASN A 588 24.79 17.74 -20.80
CA ASN A 588 24.74 17.70 -22.26
C ASN A 588 26.02 18.30 -22.84
N ASN A 589 26.31 18.07 -24.14
CA ASN A 589 27.39 18.81 -24.79
C ASN A 589 27.01 20.29 -24.85
N TYR A 590 25.79 20.58 -25.30
CA TYR A 590 25.20 21.92 -25.31
C TYR A 590 23.96 21.98 -24.41
N GLY A 591 23.85 22.97 -23.53
CA GLY A 591 22.65 23.17 -22.70
C GLY A 591 21.45 23.56 -23.54
N ILE A 592 21.53 24.72 -24.20
CA ILE A 592 20.53 25.20 -25.14
C ILE A 592 21.17 25.62 -26.47
N TYR A 593 20.55 25.20 -27.57
CA TYR A 593 20.86 25.68 -28.91
C TYR A 593 19.80 26.67 -29.38
N ILE A 594 20.23 27.81 -29.91
CA ILE A 594 19.33 28.84 -30.45
C ILE A 594 19.82 29.27 -31.84
N GLY A 595 18.91 29.20 -32.83
CA GLY A 595 19.13 29.70 -34.19
C GLY A 595 18.86 31.21 -34.34
N ASP A 596 18.58 31.67 -35.56
CA ASP A 596 18.23 33.08 -35.87
C ASP A 596 16.80 33.47 -35.44
N TYR A 597 16.28 32.88 -34.36
CA TYR A 597 14.90 33.05 -33.88
C TYR A 597 14.83 33.97 -32.66
N GLU A 598 13.68 34.63 -32.47
CA GLU A 598 13.52 35.73 -31.52
C GLU A 598 12.30 35.59 -30.61
N ASN A 599 12.24 36.46 -29.61
CA ASN A 599 11.15 36.58 -28.65
C ASN A 599 10.86 35.32 -27.82
N ASN A 600 11.84 34.43 -27.68
CA ASN A 600 11.75 33.35 -26.70
C ASN A 600 12.02 33.90 -25.29
N SER A 601 11.25 33.44 -24.31
CA SER A 601 11.40 33.78 -22.89
C SER A 601 12.04 32.61 -22.16
N ILE A 602 13.30 32.75 -21.76
CA ILE A 602 14.17 31.70 -21.23
C ILE A 602 14.70 32.14 -19.87
N TYR A 603 14.03 31.78 -18.78
CA TYR A 603 14.40 32.24 -17.44
C TYR A 603 14.12 31.18 -16.36
N ILE A 604 14.82 31.28 -15.24
CA ILE A 604 14.78 30.35 -14.10
C ILE A 604 15.02 28.89 -14.54
N ASN A 605 15.88 28.67 -15.53
CA ASN A 605 16.35 27.33 -15.87
C ASN A 605 17.69 27.05 -15.19
N ILE A 606 17.97 25.77 -14.95
CA ILE A 606 19.28 25.31 -14.48
C ILE A 606 20.06 24.77 -15.66
N PHE A 607 21.12 25.48 -16.05
CA PHE A 607 22.07 25.03 -17.06
C PHE A 607 23.37 24.59 -16.38
N ASN A 608 23.71 23.31 -16.51
CA ASN A 608 24.97 22.74 -16.01
C ASN A 608 25.61 21.79 -17.05
N ASN A 609 26.14 22.35 -18.12
CA ASN A 609 26.61 21.61 -19.30
C ASN A 609 28.04 21.99 -19.65
N THR A 610 28.68 21.19 -20.52
CA THR A 610 30.03 21.51 -21.02
C THR A 610 30.04 22.90 -21.65
N ASP A 611 29.07 23.16 -22.53
CA ASP A 611 28.77 24.49 -23.06
C ASP A 611 27.28 24.78 -22.82
N ASN A 612 26.94 25.80 -22.02
CA ASN A 612 25.52 26.04 -21.70
C ASN A 612 24.72 26.64 -22.86
N LEU A 613 25.36 27.38 -23.76
CA LEU A 613 24.70 28.05 -24.88
C LEU A 613 25.48 27.83 -26.16
N TYR A 614 24.80 27.31 -27.18
CA TYR A 614 25.30 27.25 -28.55
C TYR A 614 24.41 28.06 -29.49
N LEU A 615 25.04 28.83 -30.37
CA LEU A 615 24.38 29.80 -31.24
C LEU A 615 24.78 29.54 -32.70
N SER A 616 23.82 29.59 -33.63
CA SER A 616 24.14 29.44 -35.06
C SER A 616 24.98 30.61 -35.59
N SER A 617 25.84 30.33 -36.57
CA SER A 617 26.82 31.26 -37.13
C SER A 617 26.26 32.25 -38.16
N TYR A 618 24.93 32.32 -38.33
CA TYR A 618 24.29 33.24 -39.26
C TYR A 618 24.04 34.61 -38.61
N SER A 619 24.14 35.65 -39.42
CA SER A 619 24.39 37.03 -39.00
C SER A 619 23.19 37.66 -38.28
N VAL A 620 23.43 38.10 -37.04
CA VAL A 620 22.51 38.80 -36.13
C VAL A 620 21.43 37.90 -35.54
N ILE A 621 21.75 37.26 -34.42
CA ILE A 621 20.80 36.51 -33.61
C ILE A 621 19.70 37.46 -33.15
N GLY A 622 18.47 37.00 -33.34
CA GLY A 622 17.26 37.63 -32.83
C GLY A 622 17.32 37.89 -31.31
N LYS A 623 16.57 38.89 -30.85
CA LYS A 623 16.52 39.24 -29.44
C LYS A 623 15.67 38.21 -28.68
N ASN A 624 16.23 37.59 -27.63
CA ASN A 624 15.49 36.75 -26.69
C ASN A 624 15.56 37.32 -25.27
N TYR A 625 14.65 36.88 -24.40
CA TYR A 625 14.50 37.39 -23.03
C TYR A 625 15.00 36.35 -22.04
N TRP A 626 16.05 36.69 -21.29
CA TRP A 626 16.75 35.74 -20.42
C TRP A 626 16.44 35.88 -18.92
N ASN A 627 15.59 36.84 -18.57
CA ASN A 627 15.20 37.13 -17.20
C ASN A 627 13.85 37.84 -17.15
N THR A 628 13.20 37.77 -16.00
CA THR A 628 12.03 38.60 -15.63
C THR A 628 12.45 39.71 -14.66
N SER A 629 11.52 40.24 -13.86
CA SER A 629 11.87 41.08 -12.70
C SER A 629 12.35 40.21 -11.52
N LYS A 630 13.05 40.82 -10.55
CA LYS A 630 13.43 40.12 -9.30
C LYS A 630 12.23 39.52 -8.57
N GLU A 631 11.12 40.25 -8.53
CA GLU A 631 9.85 39.77 -7.95
C GLU A 631 9.27 38.54 -8.65
N GLN A 632 9.59 38.33 -9.93
CA GLN A 632 9.11 37.22 -10.74
C GLN A 632 10.17 36.12 -10.95
N GLY A 633 11.24 36.12 -10.15
CA GLY A 633 12.24 35.04 -10.10
C GLY A 633 13.55 35.32 -10.82
N GLY A 634 13.67 36.39 -11.61
CA GLY A 634 14.92 36.83 -12.25
C GLY A 634 15.35 35.98 -13.46
N GLY A 635 16.66 35.72 -13.57
CA GLY A 635 17.32 35.10 -14.72
C GLY A 635 17.54 33.59 -14.60
N ASN A 636 18.63 33.05 -15.14
CA ASN A 636 18.92 31.61 -15.11
C ASN A 636 20.11 31.27 -14.19
N TYR A 637 20.22 29.99 -13.82
CA TYR A 637 21.41 29.43 -13.19
C TYR A 637 22.38 28.92 -14.26
N TRP A 638 23.60 29.45 -14.26
CA TRP A 638 24.65 29.15 -15.24
C TRP A 638 25.82 28.44 -14.57
N PHE A 639 25.71 27.13 -14.36
CA PHE A 639 26.74 26.28 -13.78
C PHE A 639 27.58 25.60 -14.88
N THR A 640 28.76 25.09 -14.55
CA THR A 640 29.48 24.14 -15.41
C THR A 640 29.88 22.91 -14.62
N PRO A 641 30.07 21.73 -15.27
CA PRO A 641 30.50 20.52 -14.56
C PRO A 641 31.85 20.68 -13.84
N THR A 642 32.65 21.68 -14.20
CA THR A 642 33.94 22.03 -13.59
C THR A 642 33.82 22.98 -12.39
N GLY A 643 32.63 23.48 -12.06
CA GLY A 643 32.43 24.43 -10.97
C GLY A 643 32.87 25.86 -11.29
N THR A 644 32.93 26.23 -12.57
CA THR A 644 33.44 27.52 -13.06
C THR A 644 32.39 28.31 -13.84
N GLY A 645 31.12 27.93 -13.75
CA GLY A 645 30.01 28.61 -14.38
C GLY A 645 29.79 30.01 -13.83
N PHE A 646 29.13 30.86 -14.62
CA PHE A 646 28.90 32.27 -14.27
C PHE A 646 28.20 32.42 -12.92
N SER A 647 27.17 31.62 -12.64
CA SER A 647 26.47 31.64 -11.35
C SER A 647 27.29 31.10 -10.19
N GLU A 648 28.38 30.39 -10.45
CA GLU A 648 29.23 29.74 -9.44
C GLU A 648 30.40 30.61 -8.99
N ILE A 649 30.85 31.54 -9.85
CA ILE A 649 32.06 32.36 -9.62
C ILE A 649 31.78 33.86 -9.52
N THR A 650 30.61 34.31 -9.98
CA THR A 650 30.27 35.74 -9.98
C THR A 650 29.82 36.15 -8.57
N PRO A 651 30.37 37.23 -8.00
CA PRO A 651 29.95 37.73 -6.69
C PRO A 651 28.50 38.25 -6.68
N ASP A 652 27.92 38.18 -5.48
CA ASP A 652 26.74 38.93 -5.07
C ASP A 652 27.17 39.75 -3.84
N TRP A 653 27.50 41.02 -4.05
CA TRP A 653 27.97 41.91 -2.99
C TRP A 653 26.84 42.53 -2.18
N ASN A 654 25.63 42.55 -2.73
CA ASN A 654 24.47 43.14 -2.08
C ASN A 654 23.60 42.07 -1.36
N ASN A 655 23.93 40.79 -1.54
CA ASN A 655 23.30 39.60 -0.96
C ASN A 655 21.81 39.50 -1.30
N ASP A 656 21.41 39.86 -2.52
CA ASP A 656 20.03 39.77 -2.98
C ASP A 656 19.70 38.46 -3.73
N GLY A 657 20.66 37.54 -3.81
CA GLY A 657 20.52 36.22 -4.42
C GLY A 657 20.73 36.21 -5.94
N TYR A 658 21.12 37.34 -6.52
CA TYR A 658 21.44 37.47 -7.94
C TYR A 658 22.91 37.86 -8.13
N CYS A 659 23.51 37.43 -9.24
CA CYS A 659 24.82 37.91 -9.62
C CYS A 659 24.77 39.42 -9.91
N ASP A 660 25.67 40.20 -9.31
CA ASP A 660 25.73 41.67 -9.52
C ASP A 660 26.23 42.06 -10.93
N TYR A 661 26.80 41.10 -11.67
CA TYR A 661 27.16 41.27 -13.07
C TYR A 661 26.14 40.60 -13.99
N GLN A 662 25.69 41.34 -15.01
CA GLN A 662 24.89 40.77 -16.09
C GLN A 662 25.71 39.76 -16.92
N TYR A 663 25.09 38.67 -17.36
CA TYR A 663 25.75 37.70 -18.22
C TYR A 663 25.47 38.01 -19.69
N ASN A 664 26.46 38.60 -20.36
CA ASN A 664 26.38 38.98 -21.77
C ASN A 664 26.62 37.75 -22.66
N LEU A 665 25.54 37.15 -23.17
CA LEU A 665 25.60 35.99 -24.06
C LEU A 665 25.99 36.44 -25.48
N THR A 666 25.31 37.47 -26.01
CA THR A 666 25.66 38.18 -27.26
C THR A 666 25.18 39.64 -27.21
N VAL A 667 25.40 40.39 -28.30
CA VAL A 667 25.01 41.82 -28.40
C VAL A 667 23.51 42.09 -28.18
N ASN A 668 22.64 41.11 -28.50
CA ASN A 668 21.18 41.23 -28.34
C ASN A 668 20.60 40.29 -27.27
N ASN A 669 21.44 39.51 -26.59
CA ASN A 669 21.02 38.50 -25.63
C ASN A 669 21.83 38.64 -24.35
N THR A 670 21.19 39.11 -23.30
CA THR A 670 21.80 39.34 -22.00
C THR A 670 20.86 38.82 -20.93
N ASP A 671 21.39 38.03 -20.02
CA ASP A 671 20.73 37.73 -18.75
C ASP A 671 21.10 38.83 -17.77
N TYR A 672 20.15 39.72 -17.46
CA TYR A 672 20.37 40.86 -16.58
C TYR A 672 20.29 40.51 -15.10
N LEU A 673 19.72 39.36 -14.75
CA LEU A 673 19.56 38.91 -13.37
C LEU A 673 19.96 37.44 -13.22
N PRO A 674 21.20 37.03 -13.61
CA PRO A 674 21.64 35.65 -13.43
C PRO A 674 21.49 35.27 -11.96
N ILE A 675 20.92 34.09 -11.69
CA ILE A 675 20.68 33.67 -10.30
C ILE A 675 21.98 33.12 -9.73
N LEU A 676 22.33 33.52 -8.51
CA LEU A 676 23.56 33.09 -7.84
C LEU A 676 23.45 31.62 -7.38
N TRP A 677 24.53 30.85 -7.48
CA TRP A 677 24.63 29.58 -6.77
C TRP A 677 24.81 29.82 -5.27
N ASP A 678 23.75 29.56 -4.51
CA ASP A 678 23.84 29.54 -3.06
C ASP A 678 24.50 28.23 -2.58
N LYS A 679 25.74 28.33 -2.09
CA LYS A 679 26.46 27.29 -1.34
C LYS A 679 26.56 27.61 0.14
N SER A 680 26.13 28.78 0.58
CA SER A 680 26.23 29.07 2.01
C SER A 680 25.34 28.07 2.72
N ILE A 681 25.95 27.43 3.71
CA ILE A 681 25.19 26.63 4.66
C ILE A 681 24.72 27.60 5.74
N PRO A 682 23.49 27.43 6.27
CA PRO A 682 23.02 28.21 7.39
C PRO A 682 24.02 28.25 8.54
N GLU A 683 24.33 29.43 9.08
CA GLU A 683 25.00 29.55 10.37
C GLU A 683 23.95 29.41 11.47
N ILE A 684 24.24 28.56 12.47
CA ILE A 684 23.33 28.24 13.57
C ILE A 684 24.02 28.57 14.89
N ASN A 685 23.34 29.33 15.75
CA ASN A 685 23.78 29.59 17.11
C ASN A 685 22.65 29.31 18.10
N ILE A 686 22.93 28.40 19.05
CA ILE A 686 22.00 28.00 20.11
C ILE A 686 22.17 28.97 21.28
N ILE A 687 21.12 29.71 21.62
CA ILE A 687 21.12 30.65 22.75
C ILE A 687 20.60 29.97 24.01
N THR A 688 19.48 29.25 23.89
CA THR A 688 18.98 28.38 24.95
C THR A 688 18.49 27.04 24.37
N PRO A 689 18.76 25.90 25.03
CA PRO A 689 19.53 25.73 26.26
C PRO A 689 21.03 26.05 26.09
N VAL A 690 21.68 26.47 27.18
CA VAL A 690 23.13 26.74 27.23
C VAL A 690 23.86 25.42 27.54
N ASN A 691 24.97 25.15 26.86
CA ASN A 691 25.73 23.91 27.06
C ASN A 691 26.17 23.76 28.52
N GLU A 692 26.06 22.54 29.04
CA GLU A 692 26.44 22.11 30.40
C GLU A 692 25.71 22.86 31.53
N THR A 693 24.59 23.53 31.21
CA THR A 693 23.77 24.23 32.21
C THR A 693 22.69 23.31 32.77
N ALA A 694 22.44 23.41 34.07
CA ALA A 694 21.33 22.75 34.76
C ALA A 694 20.13 23.71 34.86
N TYR A 695 18.92 23.19 34.71
CA TYR A 695 17.68 23.96 34.76
C TYR A 695 16.71 23.35 35.78
N ASN A 696 16.17 24.18 36.66
CA ASN A 696 15.16 23.82 37.67
C ASN A 696 13.73 23.73 37.16
N THR A 697 13.54 23.61 35.84
CA THR A 697 12.22 23.49 35.23
C THR A 697 12.18 22.36 34.23
N SER A 698 11.05 21.67 34.13
CA SER A 698 10.88 20.55 33.21
C SER A 698 10.74 20.99 31.75
N SER A 699 10.42 22.27 31.47
CA SER A 699 10.24 22.78 30.11
C SER A 699 11.20 23.91 29.82
N ILE A 700 12.18 23.63 28.96
CA ILE A 700 13.25 24.57 28.65
C ILE A 700 12.86 25.35 27.41
N SER A 701 13.00 26.67 27.47
CA SER A 701 12.84 27.53 26.31
C SER A 701 13.95 27.23 25.30
N ILE A 702 13.55 27.00 24.05
CA ILE A 702 14.46 26.84 22.92
C ILE A 702 14.50 28.19 22.21
N ASN A 703 15.70 28.78 22.14
CA ASN A 703 15.93 30.02 21.43
C ASN A 703 17.21 29.88 20.59
N ILE A 704 17.07 30.00 19.27
CA ILE A 704 18.13 29.80 18.30
C ILE A 704 18.12 30.94 17.29
N THR A 705 19.30 31.37 16.86
CA THR A 705 19.45 32.17 15.64
C THR A 705 19.96 31.27 14.54
N ALA A 706 19.28 31.29 13.40
CA ALA A 706 19.77 30.70 12.16
C ALA A 706 19.70 31.79 11.08
N ASN A 707 20.79 31.98 10.37
CA ASN A 707 20.89 32.91 9.27
C ASN A 707 21.70 32.27 8.14
N ASP A 708 21.35 32.60 6.91
CA ASP A 708 22.20 32.29 5.77
C ASP A 708 22.54 33.60 5.06
N SER A 709 23.77 33.68 4.54
CA SER A 709 24.31 34.92 3.99
C SER A 709 23.76 35.25 2.60
N LEU A 710 23.26 34.25 1.87
CA LEU A 710 22.84 34.37 0.47
C LEU A 710 21.36 33.99 0.25
N SER A 711 20.74 33.26 1.20
CA SER A 711 19.31 33.04 1.22
C SER A 711 18.70 33.13 2.61
N ASN A 712 17.37 33.21 2.69
CA ASN A 712 16.68 33.13 3.98
C ASN A 712 16.57 31.68 4.45
N ILE A 713 16.34 31.50 5.75
CA ILE A 713 16.12 30.18 6.33
C ILE A 713 14.70 29.69 6.03
N SER A 714 14.60 28.49 5.46
CA SER A 714 13.34 27.80 5.15
C SER A 714 12.75 27.13 6.40
N SER A 715 13.58 26.43 7.18
CA SER A 715 13.12 25.76 8.40
C SER A 715 14.25 25.56 9.42
N VAL A 716 13.88 25.49 10.70
CA VAL A 716 14.76 25.12 11.80
C VAL A 716 14.08 24.04 12.64
N THR A 717 14.75 22.91 12.79
CA THR A 717 14.27 21.76 13.57
C THR A 717 15.28 21.41 14.65
N VAL A 718 14.75 21.06 15.82
CA VAL A 718 15.54 20.63 16.98
C VAL A 718 15.27 19.17 17.26
N GLU A 719 16.33 18.40 17.42
CA GLU A 719 16.28 17.01 17.84
C GLU A 719 16.78 16.89 19.29
N ILE A 720 15.96 16.24 20.13
CA ILE A 720 16.32 15.92 21.53
C ILE A 720 16.24 14.40 21.71
N LYS A 721 17.35 13.81 22.19
CA LYS A 721 17.45 12.38 22.55
C LYS A 721 17.10 11.41 21.41
N ASN A 722 17.40 11.76 20.15
CA ASN A 722 17.19 10.94 18.95
C ASN A 722 15.74 10.49 18.66
N ILE A 723 14.72 11.14 19.25
CA ILE A 723 13.31 10.68 19.17
C ILE A 723 12.30 11.85 19.01
N ILE A 724 12.63 13.07 19.46
CA ILE A 724 11.71 14.22 19.41
C ILE A 724 12.23 15.26 18.41
N ASN A 725 11.49 15.49 17.31
CA ASN A 725 11.72 16.58 16.36
C ASN A 725 10.76 17.73 16.64
N ILE A 726 11.29 18.89 17.00
CA ILE A 726 10.53 20.12 17.27
C ILE A 726 10.78 21.10 16.14
N SER A 727 9.74 21.47 15.39
CA SER A 727 9.81 22.57 14.43
C SER A 727 9.67 23.90 15.18
N LEU A 728 10.62 24.80 15.00
CA LEU A 728 10.60 26.11 15.65
C LEU A 728 9.89 27.14 14.79
N THR A 729 9.30 28.15 15.45
CA THR A 729 8.62 29.25 14.76
C THR A 729 9.50 30.49 14.80
N LEU A 730 9.64 31.18 13.66
CA LEU A 730 10.34 32.45 13.59
C LEU A 730 9.53 33.54 14.32
N ASN A 731 10.16 34.20 15.29
CA ASN A 731 9.64 35.35 16.00
C ASN A 731 10.70 36.45 15.98
N GLU A 732 10.45 37.51 15.21
CA GLU A 732 11.42 38.58 14.92
C GLU A 732 12.74 38.03 14.34
N SER A 733 13.82 38.02 15.13
CA SER A 733 15.15 37.53 14.73
C SER A 733 15.51 36.15 15.31
N TYR A 734 14.58 35.48 16.00
CA TYR A 734 14.83 34.26 16.75
C TYR A 734 13.86 33.15 16.37
N TYR A 735 14.36 31.92 16.29
CA TYR A 735 13.55 30.71 16.20
C TYR A 735 13.24 30.21 17.61
N MET A 736 11.96 30.24 17.97
CA MET A 736 11.51 29.96 19.32
C MET A 736 10.69 28.66 19.39
N GLY A 737 10.85 27.95 20.51
CA GLY A 737 10.06 26.78 20.88
C GLY A 737 10.29 26.38 22.32
N TYR A 738 9.77 25.23 22.72
CA TYR A 738 9.98 24.65 24.05
C TYR A 738 10.21 23.16 23.92
N THR A 739 11.01 22.59 24.83
CA THR A 739 11.30 21.14 24.86
C THR A 739 10.06 20.29 25.20
N GLY A 740 8.94 20.91 25.62
CA GLY A 740 7.87 20.21 26.34
C GLY A 740 8.33 19.83 27.75
N ASN A 741 7.58 18.96 28.45
CA ASN A 741 7.96 18.50 29.79
C ASN A 741 8.96 17.33 29.70
N LEU A 742 10.20 17.59 30.09
CA LEU A 742 11.27 16.61 30.25
C LEU A 742 11.30 16.13 31.70
N SER A 743 11.61 14.84 31.92
CA SER A 743 11.96 14.36 33.26
C SER A 743 13.36 14.81 33.65
N ASP A 744 13.71 14.74 34.93
CA ASP A 744 15.08 15.00 35.36
C ASP A 744 16.09 14.08 34.66
N GLY A 745 17.28 14.60 34.39
CA GLY A 745 18.36 13.90 33.71
C GLY A 745 19.09 14.74 32.68
N VAL A 746 20.09 14.13 32.05
CA VAL A 746 20.96 14.76 31.05
C VAL A 746 20.39 14.56 29.65
N TYR A 747 20.34 15.63 28.86
CA TYR A 747 19.81 15.65 27.50
C TYR A 747 20.84 16.22 26.52
N ASN A 748 20.87 15.64 25.32
CA ASN A 748 21.61 16.17 24.18
C ASN A 748 20.63 16.80 23.19
N ILE A 749 21.00 17.95 22.66
CA ILE A 749 20.22 18.71 21.67
C ILE A 749 21.09 19.00 20.44
N THR A 750 20.55 18.68 19.27
CA THR A 750 21.08 19.03 17.96
C THR A 750 20.09 19.92 17.23
N VAL A 751 20.59 20.91 16.49
CA VAL A 751 19.76 21.84 15.74
C VAL A 751 20.13 21.76 14.28
N THR A 752 19.13 21.54 13.42
CA THR A 752 19.28 21.53 11.97
C THR A 752 18.54 22.72 11.38
N ALA A 753 19.22 23.52 10.56
CA ALA A 753 18.62 24.59 9.77
C ALA A 753 18.78 24.29 8.29
N VAL A 754 17.72 24.55 7.53
CA VAL A 754 17.67 24.39 6.06
C VAL A 754 17.34 25.76 5.47
N ASP A 755 18.12 26.23 4.51
CA ASP A 755 17.84 27.47 3.79
C ASP A 755 16.77 27.32 2.70
N LEU A 756 16.41 28.41 2.00
CA LEU A 756 15.46 28.39 0.88
C LEU A 756 15.98 27.67 -0.37
N LYS A 757 17.29 27.37 -0.44
CA LYS A 757 17.94 26.68 -1.56
C LYS A 757 18.26 25.22 -1.25
N GLY A 758 17.92 24.74 -0.05
CA GLY A 758 18.09 23.37 0.42
C GLY A 758 19.43 23.09 1.10
N ASN A 759 20.34 24.07 1.24
CA ASN A 759 21.56 23.87 1.99
C ASN A 759 21.21 23.68 3.46
N THR A 760 21.88 22.71 4.10
CA THR A 760 21.56 22.28 5.45
C THR A 760 22.81 22.36 6.32
N ASN A 761 22.68 22.92 7.52
CA ASN A 761 23.67 22.81 8.58
C ASN A 761 23.05 22.12 9.79
N THR A 762 23.85 21.34 10.53
CA THR A 762 23.44 20.72 11.80
C THR A 762 24.54 20.97 12.83
N THR A 763 24.16 21.46 14.01
CA THR A 763 25.12 21.72 15.09
C THR A 763 25.67 20.42 15.66
N GLU A 764 26.87 20.47 16.23
CA GLU A 764 27.31 19.44 17.17
C GLU A 764 26.33 19.38 18.37
N PRO A 765 26.11 18.19 18.96
CA PRO A 765 25.23 18.06 20.11
C PRO A 765 25.80 18.83 21.31
N ILE A 766 25.00 19.73 21.88
CA ILE A 766 25.28 20.30 23.20
C ILE A 766 24.48 19.55 24.26
N THR A 767 24.94 19.59 25.51
CA THR A 767 24.32 18.89 26.64
C THR A 767 23.70 19.88 27.62
N PHE A 768 22.59 19.52 28.25
CA PHE A 768 22.02 20.25 29.38
C PHE A 768 21.35 19.28 30.35
N THR A 769 21.18 19.68 31.60
CA THR A 769 20.54 18.86 32.63
C THR A 769 19.22 19.49 33.07
N VAL A 770 18.19 18.66 33.20
CA VAL A 770 16.96 19.03 33.91
C VAL A 770 17.06 18.44 35.31
N ASP A 771 16.89 19.27 36.33
CA ASP A 771 16.92 18.85 37.73
C ASP A 771 15.90 19.68 38.50
N THR A 772 14.73 19.10 38.78
CA THR A 772 13.60 19.78 39.42
C THR A 772 13.45 19.41 40.91
N ILE A 773 14.41 18.69 41.47
CA ILE A 773 14.35 18.17 42.84
C ILE A 773 15.01 19.19 43.78
N ASN A 774 14.29 19.59 44.83
CA ASN A 774 14.89 20.40 45.89
C ASN A 774 15.80 19.55 46.78
N PRO A 775 16.92 20.10 47.29
CA PRO A 775 17.80 19.40 48.22
C PRO A 775 17.07 19.07 49.52
N GLU A 776 17.24 17.88 50.09
CA GLU A 776 16.65 17.54 51.41
C GLU A 776 17.63 17.91 52.53
N VAL A 777 17.19 18.69 53.54
CA VAL A 777 18.06 19.24 54.60
C VAL A 777 17.62 18.74 55.97
N VAL A 778 18.51 18.05 56.70
CA VAL A 778 18.23 17.47 58.03
C VAL A 778 19.30 17.85 59.04
N ILE A 779 18.88 18.40 60.19
CA ILE A 779 19.75 18.64 61.36
C ILE A 779 19.83 17.33 62.17
N ASN A 780 21.03 16.82 62.42
CA ASN A 780 21.23 15.44 62.90
C ASN A 780 21.20 15.24 64.44
N HIS A 781 20.75 16.22 65.24
CA HIS A 781 20.79 16.14 66.72
C HIS A 781 19.38 16.18 67.36
N LYS A 782 19.16 15.41 68.44
CA LYS A 782 17.85 15.17 69.08
C LYS A 782 17.65 15.96 70.38
N GLU A 783 16.39 16.26 70.70
CA GLU A 783 15.87 17.21 71.70
C GLU A 783 16.21 17.00 73.21
N ASP A 784 17.09 16.08 73.62
CA ASP A 784 17.29 15.77 75.07
C ASP A 784 18.69 16.10 75.64
N ASP A 785 19.61 16.69 74.85
CA ASP A 785 21.00 17.05 75.26
C ASP A 785 21.28 18.58 75.18
N TYR A 786 20.30 19.43 75.54
CA TYR A 786 20.34 20.89 75.33
C TYR A 786 21.20 21.68 76.34
N ASN A 787 22.44 21.27 76.57
CA ASN A 787 23.42 22.09 77.27
C ASN A 787 24.82 21.84 76.70
N TYR A 788 25.24 22.74 75.80
CA TYR A 788 26.44 22.56 74.97
C TYR A 788 27.73 22.83 75.75
N SER A 789 28.70 21.90 75.61
CA SER A 789 30.14 22.16 75.82
C SER A 789 30.98 21.97 74.54
N THR A 790 30.35 21.74 73.37
CA THR A 790 31.05 21.44 72.09
C THR A 790 30.58 22.35 70.93
N ASN A 791 31.51 23.04 70.26
CA ASN A 791 31.25 24.06 69.23
C ASN A 791 30.95 23.52 67.79
N ILE A 792 30.20 22.43 67.59
CA ILE A 792 30.02 21.84 66.23
C ILE A 792 28.54 21.76 65.83
N LEU A 793 28.21 22.36 64.67
CA LEU A 793 26.91 22.21 64.00
C LEU A 793 26.99 21.07 62.96
N ASN A 794 26.07 20.09 63.01
CA ASN A 794 26.09 18.89 62.16
C ASN A 794 24.76 18.71 61.39
N VAL A 795 24.83 18.78 60.06
CA VAL A 795 23.69 18.74 59.14
C VAL A 795 23.94 17.75 58.01
N THR A 796 22.95 16.99 57.57
CA THR A 796 23.01 16.23 56.31
C THR A 796 22.15 16.90 55.25
N VAL A 797 22.70 17.05 54.04
CA VAL A 797 21.96 17.48 52.85
C VAL A 797 21.99 16.32 51.86
N ASP A 798 20.82 15.77 51.53
CA ASP A 798 20.68 14.68 50.55
C ASP A 798 20.36 15.26 49.18
N ASP A 799 21.43 15.63 48.47
CA ASP A 799 21.42 16.05 47.07
C ASP A 799 22.85 15.92 46.51
N ALA A 800 23.01 15.18 45.41
CA ALA A 800 24.31 14.99 44.77
C ALA A 800 24.86 16.27 44.13
N SER A 801 24.01 17.27 43.93
CA SER A 801 24.26 18.56 43.27
C SER A 801 24.25 19.75 44.24
N ALA A 802 24.15 19.55 45.57
CA ALA A 802 24.16 20.64 46.55
C ALA A 802 25.44 21.49 46.46
N VAL A 803 25.28 22.80 46.19
CA VAL A 803 26.39 23.75 45.97
C VAL A 803 26.63 24.61 47.19
N THR A 804 25.57 25.12 47.82
CA THR A 804 25.68 26.00 48.98
C THR A 804 24.83 25.49 50.12
N VAL A 805 25.41 25.43 51.32
CA VAL A 805 24.71 25.08 52.57
C VAL A 805 25.05 26.14 53.61
N VAL A 806 24.03 26.79 54.18
CA VAL A 806 24.17 27.93 55.07
C VAL A 806 23.34 27.72 56.33
N ALA A 807 23.93 27.92 57.51
CA ALA A 807 23.21 27.98 58.78
C ALA A 807 22.93 29.43 59.17
N GLU A 808 21.66 29.74 59.39
CA GLU A 808 21.18 30.96 60.03
C GLU A 808 21.10 30.73 61.54
N ILE A 809 21.93 31.43 62.31
CA ILE A 809 22.02 31.35 63.77
C ILE A 809 21.53 32.66 64.36
N ASN A 810 20.58 32.60 65.29
CA ASN A 810 20.03 33.76 65.98
C ASN A 810 20.16 33.63 67.50
N ASN A 811 20.39 34.74 68.20
CA ASN A 811 20.20 34.89 69.65
C ASN A 811 19.47 36.21 69.94
N GLU A 812 19.22 36.55 71.20
CA GLU A 812 18.49 37.79 71.56
C GLU A 812 19.07 39.09 70.96
N ASN A 813 20.36 39.10 70.57
CA ASN A 813 21.08 40.29 70.15
C ASN A 813 21.69 40.22 68.74
N MET A 814 21.61 39.08 68.04
CA MET A 814 22.27 38.85 66.74
C MET A 814 21.52 37.84 65.85
N SER A 815 21.65 38.04 64.54
CA SER A 815 21.32 37.08 63.49
C SER A 815 22.52 36.99 62.53
N GLN A 816 23.02 35.78 62.29
CA GLN A 816 24.22 35.54 61.49
C GLN A 816 24.04 34.32 60.58
N ASN A 817 24.43 34.48 59.32
CA ASN A 817 24.52 33.36 58.37
C ASN A 817 25.97 32.89 58.27
N ILE A 818 26.19 31.59 58.50
CA ILE A 818 27.49 30.94 58.36
C ILE A 818 27.43 29.87 57.27
N ALA A 819 28.45 29.80 56.43
CA ALA A 819 28.58 28.68 55.49
C ALA A 819 28.96 27.40 56.22
N LEU A 820 28.36 26.28 55.80
CA LEU A 820 28.72 24.94 56.27
C LEU A 820 29.52 24.23 55.19
N GLU A 821 30.59 23.56 55.60
CA GLU A 821 31.46 22.79 54.71
C GLU A 821 31.18 21.30 54.86
N ASN A 822 31.38 20.52 53.80
CA ASN A 822 31.25 19.07 53.87
C ASN A 822 32.43 18.45 54.61
N ILE A 823 32.17 17.93 55.80
CA ILE A 823 33.12 17.26 56.69
C ILE A 823 32.80 15.76 56.68
N SER A 824 33.26 15.05 55.66
CA SER A 824 33.21 13.57 55.59
C SER A 824 31.82 12.96 55.85
N GLY A 825 30.80 13.43 55.11
CA GLY A 825 29.45 12.84 55.11
C GLY A 825 28.37 13.66 55.83
N TYR A 826 28.73 14.83 56.37
CA TYR A 826 27.80 15.85 56.86
C TYR A 826 28.36 17.25 56.58
N PHE A 827 27.51 18.26 56.60
CA PHE A 827 27.84 19.67 56.53
C PHE A 827 27.95 20.24 57.94
N GLY A 828 29.04 20.96 58.22
CA GLY A 828 29.25 21.58 59.52
C GLY A 828 30.22 22.75 59.50
N ASN A 829 30.38 23.38 60.67
CA ASN A 829 31.34 24.45 60.89
C ASN A 829 32.05 24.20 62.24
N THR A 830 33.38 24.14 62.24
CA THR A 830 34.21 23.82 63.41
C THR A 830 34.86 25.06 64.03
N THR A 831 34.58 26.24 63.50
CA THR A 831 35.24 27.50 63.89
C THR A 831 34.31 28.49 64.57
N HIS A 832 33.01 28.26 64.52
CA HIS A 832 32.04 29.14 65.16
C HIS A 832 31.95 28.83 66.66
N GLU A 833 32.27 29.80 67.51
CA GLU A 833 32.21 29.66 68.97
C GLU A 833 30.91 30.27 69.51
N PHE A 834 30.19 29.53 70.34
CA PHE A 834 28.99 30.04 71.02
C PHE A 834 29.37 30.65 72.38
N ALA A 835 28.92 31.88 72.62
CA ALA A 835 29.00 32.50 73.94
C ALA A 835 27.89 31.98 74.85
N GLN A 836 27.96 32.29 76.15
CA GLN A 836 26.89 31.94 77.09
C GLN A 836 25.55 32.57 76.68
N GLY A 837 24.48 31.77 76.66
CA GLY A 837 23.12 32.23 76.37
C GLY A 837 22.30 31.27 75.51
N GLU A 838 21.11 31.72 75.13
CA GLU A 838 20.16 30.97 74.29
C GLU A 838 20.32 31.30 72.80
N TYR A 839 20.21 30.28 71.94
CA TYR A 839 20.39 30.37 70.50
C TYR A 839 19.31 29.57 69.75
N SER A 840 19.03 29.98 68.51
CA SER A 840 18.23 29.22 67.54
C SER A 840 18.97 29.07 66.21
N VAL A 841 18.79 27.95 65.51
CA VAL A 841 19.46 27.65 64.24
C VAL A 841 18.51 27.09 63.17
N ARG A 842 18.64 27.54 61.93
CA ARG A 842 17.97 27.01 60.73
C ARG A 842 18.96 26.85 59.58
N ILE A 843 18.84 25.80 58.76
CA ILE A 843 19.75 25.52 57.66
C ILE A 843 19.07 25.70 56.30
N TYR A 844 19.77 26.27 55.33
CA TYR A 844 19.35 26.43 53.93
C TYR A 844 20.34 25.70 53.02
N ALA A 845 19.83 25.06 51.96
CA ALA A 845 20.65 24.45 50.90
C ALA A 845 20.15 24.85 49.50
N GLU A 846 21.09 25.06 48.57
CA GLU A 846 20.85 25.33 47.15
C GLU A 846 21.71 24.41 46.27
N ASP A 847 21.12 23.82 45.23
CA ASP A 847 21.79 22.94 44.25
C ASP A 847 22.32 23.69 43.00
N LEU A 848 22.92 22.95 42.05
CA LEU A 848 23.46 23.50 40.79
C LEU A 848 22.38 24.03 39.82
N ALA A 849 21.14 23.59 39.94
CA ALA A 849 20.00 24.04 39.14
C ALA A 849 19.29 25.26 39.77
N GLY A 850 19.68 25.65 40.99
CA GLY A 850 19.08 26.72 41.78
C GLY A 850 17.83 26.28 42.55
N ASN A 851 17.62 24.97 42.75
CA ASN A 851 16.60 24.47 43.65
C ASN A 851 17.02 24.72 45.09
N VAL A 852 16.09 25.20 45.93
CA VAL A 852 16.35 25.62 47.31
C VAL A 852 15.44 24.92 48.31
N ASN A 853 15.98 24.58 49.48
CA ASN A 853 15.20 24.08 50.61
C ASN A 853 15.80 24.51 51.95
N SER A 854 15.04 24.35 53.04
CA SER A 854 15.50 24.67 54.40
C SER A 854 15.01 23.68 55.46
N SER A 855 15.77 23.52 56.54
CA SER A 855 15.36 22.78 57.73
C SER A 855 14.32 23.54 58.57
N GLU A 856 13.80 22.87 59.60
CA GLU A 856 13.11 23.53 60.73
C GLU A 856 14.12 24.34 61.59
N THR A 857 13.59 25.15 62.52
CA THR A 857 14.39 25.93 63.49
C THR A 857 14.55 25.15 64.79
N VAL A 858 15.78 25.04 65.31
CA VAL A 858 16.11 24.34 66.57
C VAL A 858 16.65 25.33 67.60
N GLU A 859 16.21 25.27 68.86
CA GLU A 859 16.63 26.15 69.97
C GLU A 859 17.56 25.41 70.97
N PHE A 860 18.54 26.09 71.58
CA PHE A 860 19.47 25.51 72.57
C PHE A 860 20.14 26.53 73.52
N MET A 861 20.71 26.05 74.64
CA MET A 861 21.43 26.87 75.65
C MET A 861 22.92 26.46 75.80
N VAL A 862 23.77 27.45 76.12
CA VAL A 862 25.21 27.28 76.37
C VAL A 862 25.58 27.83 77.76
N ASP A 863 26.19 27.00 78.63
CA ASP A 863 26.59 27.34 80.00
C ASP A 863 28.06 26.97 80.33
N TRP A 864 28.86 27.98 80.70
CA TRP A 864 30.27 27.85 81.06
C TRP A 864 30.58 28.27 82.51
N THR A 865 29.58 28.61 83.32
CA THR A 865 29.77 29.17 84.67
C THR A 865 29.81 28.10 85.75
N ALA A 866 30.82 28.13 86.62
CA ALA A 866 30.93 27.20 87.75
C ALA A 866 30.20 27.72 89.01
N PRO A 867 29.70 26.83 89.88
CA PRO A 867 29.02 27.23 91.10
C PRO A 867 29.98 27.87 92.12
N ILE A 868 29.46 28.79 92.94
CA ILE A 868 30.24 29.52 93.96
C ILE A 868 29.94 28.94 95.35
N VAL A 869 30.98 28.60 96.12
CA VAL A 869 30.86 28.00 97.47
C VAL A 869 31.40 28.92 98.57
N SER A 870 30.66 29.07 99.68
CA SER A 870 31.04 29.88 100.84
C SER A 870 30.86 29.13 102.16
N ILE A 871 31.79 29.31 103.12
CA ILE A 871 31.73 28.76 104.48
C ILE A 871 31.73 29.93 105.48
N GLU A 872 30.63 30.13 106.19
CA GLU A 872 30.45 31.30 107.08
C GLU A 872 30.87 31.04 108.54
N ILE A 873 30.63 29.83 109.05
CA ILE A 873 30.92 29.45 110.44
C ILE A 873 31.50 28.02 110.45
N PRO A 874 32.58 27.74 111.20
CA PRO A 874 33.38 28.69 111.99
C PRO A 874 34.28 29.56 111.10
N THR A 875 34.80 30.65 111.66
CA THR A 875 35.77 31.49 110.96
C THR A 875 37.11 30.74 110.81
N ASN A 876 37.72 30.87 109.64
CA ASN A 876 39.02 30.30 109.36
C ASN A 876 40.10 30.76 110.36
N GLY A 877 40.91 29.82 110.86
CA GLY A 877 41.97 30.02 111.84
C GLY A 877 41.51 30.11 113.30
N SER A 878 40.24 29.84 113.60
CA SER A 878 39.71 29.92 114.96
C SER A 878 40.27 28.83 115.88
N TYR A 879 40.58 29.21 117.13
CA TYR A 879 40.94 28.29 118.21
C TYR A 879 39.70 27.99 119.05
N ILE A 880 39.36 26.72 119.22
CA ILE A 880 38.20 26.28 120.00
C ILE A 880 38.59 25.21 121.03
N SER A 881 37.88 25.16 122.15
CA SER A 881 38.14 24.21 123.24
C SER A 881 37.21 22.98 123.22
N PHE A 882 36.61 22.67 122.08
CA PHE A 882 35.64 21.57 121.90
C PHE A 882 35.72 20.93 120.51
N THR A 883 35.32 19.66 120.40
CA THR A 883 35.48 18.84 119.20
C THR A 883 34.24 18.72 118.31
N ASN A 884 33.05 19.11 118.79
CA ASN A 884 31.83 19.10 117.98
C ASN A 884 31.54 20.50 117.44
N LEU A 885 31.63 20.66 116.12
CA LEU A 885 31.58 21.93 115.41
C LEU A 885 30.36 21.97 114.47
N LYS A 886 29.67 23.11 114.42
CA LYS A 886 28.66 23.39 113.39
C LYS A 886 29.28 24.13 112.21
N LEU A 887 29.16 23.57 111.02
CA LEU A 887 29.57 24.17 109.75
C LEU A 887 28.38 24.82 109.06
N ASN A 888 28.52 26.08 108.66
CA ASN A 888 27.52 26.82 107.89
C ASN A 888 28.04 27.07 106.45
N VAL A 889 27.32 26.58 105.43
CA VAL A 889 27.75 26.58 104.02
C VAL A 889 26.64 27.10 103.09
N THR A 890 27.01 27.87 102.06
CA THR A 890 26.14 28.23 100.92
C THR A 890 26.82 27.86 99.61
N ALA A 891 26.08 27.28 98.66
CA ALA A 891 26.53 27.09 97.28
C ALA A 891 25.51 27.71 96.32
N THR A 892 25.95 28.54 95.36
CA THR A 892 25.07 29.28 94.43
C THR A 892 25.53 29.10 92.98
N ASP A 893 24.59 28.93 92.04
CA ASP A 893 24.84 28.88 90.60
C ASP A 893 23.85 29.81 89.87
N ASN A 894 24.28 30.47 88.79
CA ASN A 894 23.47 31.45 88.05
C ASN A 894 22.64 30.83 86.92
N VAL A 895 22.88 29.58 86.56
CA VAL A 895 22.15 28.86 85.53
C VAL A 895 21.44 27.63 86.10
N CYS A 896 22.09 26.92 87.02
CA CYS A 896 21.53 25.71 87.63
C CYS A 896 20.71 25.99 88.90
N GLU A 897 19.55 25.36 89.04
CA GLU A 897 18.69 25.50 90.24
C GLU A 897 19.21 24.70 91.45
N SER A 898 19.97 23.61 91.21
CA SER A 898 20.62 22.80 92.24
C SER A 898 22.06 22.44 91.86
N VAL A 899 22.89 22.16 92.88
CA VAL A 899 24.29 21.74 92.75
C VAL A 899 24.61 20.62 93.75
N MET A 900 25.51 19.70 93.39
CA MET A 900 25.97 18.64 94.28
C MET A 900 27.10 19.13 95.19
N CYS A 901 26.88 19.24 96.50
CA CYS A 901 27.87 19.68 97.50
C CYS A 901 28.51 18.51 98.26
N ASN A 902 29.84 18.49 98.32
CA ASN A 902 30.67 17.49 98.99
C ASN A 902 31.54 18.15 100.08
N ILE A 903 31.42 17.70 101.33
CA ILE A 903 32.14 18.26 102.49
C ILE A 903 33.17 17.26 103.01
N SER A 904 34.39 17.71 103.28
CA SER A 904 35.47 16.89 103.83
C SER A 904 36.17 17.55 105.02
N VAL A 905 36.64 16.74 105.97
CA VAL A 905 37.47 17.14 107.12
C VAL A 905 38.79 16.40 107.03
N ASN A 906 39.91 17.13 107.05
CA ASN A 906 41.28 16.62 106.90
C ASN A 906 41.44 15.69 105.67
N GLY A 907 40.79 16.04 104.56
CA GLY A 907 40.84 15.29 103.31
C GLY A 907 39.92 14.07 103.24
N VAL A 908 39.11 13.80 104.27
CA VAL A 908 38.12 12.71 104.27
C VAL A 908 36.72 13.29 104.08
N THR A 909 36.00 12.88 103.03
CA THR A 909 34.61 13.29 102.79
C THR A 909 33.71 12.77 103.90
N VAL A 910 33.01 13.68 104.56
CA VAL A 910 32.10 13.42 105.67
C VAL A 910 30.63 13.64 105.28
N ASN A 911 30.35 14.37 104.19
CA ASN A 911 29.00 14.56 103.66
C ASN A 911 29.01 14.76 102.13
N SER A 912 27.97 14.30 101.44
CA SER A 912 27.70 14.56 100.02
C SER A 912 26.19 14.67 99.84
N SER A 913 25.69 15.78 99.29
CA SER A 913 24.25 16.03 99.12
C SER A 913 23.97 17.02 97.99
N GLU A 914 22.89 16.82 97.26
CA GLU A 914 22.35 17.81 96.32
C GLU A 914 21.71 18.96 97.09
N VAL A 915 21.96 20.19 96.63
CA VAL A 915 21.55 21.40 97.32
C VAL A 915 21.01 22.43 96.34
N ASN A 916 19.88 23.04 96.69
CA ASN A 916 19.37 24.20 95.98
C ASN A 916 20.29 25.42 96.14
N THR A 917 20.51 26.13 95.05
CA THR A 917 21.49 27.22 94.96
C THR A 917 21.11 28.51 95.70
N SER A 918 20.02 28.48 96.49
CA SER A 918 19.43 29.63 97.18
C SER A 918 19.30 29.49 98.70
N GLU A 919 19.78 28.38 99.29
CA GLU A 919 19.64 28.09 100.72
C GLU A 919 20.98 28.01 101.47
N THR A 920 20.93 28.35 102.77
CA THR A 920 22.05 28.22 103.70
C THR A 920 21.94 26.91 104.48
N LEU A 921 23.03 26.14 104.52
CA LEU A 921 23.05 24.77 105.07
C LEU A 921 23.88 24.68 106.35
N LEU A 922 23.38 23.94 107.33
CA LEU A 922 24.05 23.67 108.60
C LEU A 922 24.40 22.20 108.74
N PHE A 923 25.68 21.89 108.92
CA PHE A 923 26.20 20.54 109.11
C PHE A 923 26.85 20.39 110.49
N ASP A 924 26.56 19.31 111.20
CA ASP A 924 27.25 18.95 112.44
C ASP A 924 28.50 18.10 112.10
N LEU A 925 29.67 18.57 112.52
CA LEU A 925 30.97 17.93 112.29
C LEU A 925 31.63 17.57 113.63
N THR A 926 32.35 16.45 113.67
CA THR A 926 33.24 16.11 114.79
C THR A 926 34.69 16.21 114.30
N ILE A 927 35.48 17.07 114.93
CA ILE A 927 36.89 17.35 114.63
C ILE A 927 37.79 16.94 115.81
N THR A 928 39.10 16.79 115.59
CA THR A 928 40.04 16.27 116.62
C THR A 928 40.92 17.37 117.22
N GLU A 929 41.55 17.09 118.37
CA GLU A 929 42.59 17.95 118.96
C GLU A 929 43.67 18.33 117.93
N GLY A 930 44.09 19.59 117.90
CA GLY A 930 45.02 20.14 116.91
C GLY A 930 44.32 20.79 115.71
N GLU A 931 45.07 21.01 114.63
CA GLU A 931 44.61 21.69 113.41
C GLU A 931 43.72 20.78 112.54
N ASN A 932 42.55 21.28 112.10
CA ASN A 932 41.62 20.58 111.23
C ASN A 932 41.24 21.43 110.01
N ASN A 933 41.42 20.91 108.80
CA ASN A 933 41.02 21.53 107.54
C ASN A 933 39.65 21.02 107.09
N ILE A 934 38.71 21.91 106.80
CA ILE A 934 37.35 21.60 106.37
C ILE A 934 37.13 22.18 104.97
N SER A 935 36.85 21.33 103.97
CA SER A 935 36.68 21.70 102.57
C SER A 935 35.29 21.35 102.04
N VAL A 936 34.72 22.21 101.20
CA VAL A 936 33.43 22.02 100.52
C VAL A 936 33.63 22.19 99.01
N VAL A 937 33.16 21.23 98.20
CA VAL A 937 33.20 21.25 96.73
C VAL A 937 31.78 21.10 96.17
N SER A 938 31.36 21.98 95.26
CA SER A 938 30.06 21.96 94.59
C SER A 938 30.21 21.73 93.08
N ILE A 939 29.31 20.93 92.48
CA ILE A 939 29.32 20.58 91.04
C ILE A 939 27.91 20.83 90.46
N ASP A 940 27.81 21.52 89.33
CA ASP A 940 26.54 21.77 88.61
C ASP A 940 26.18 20.63 87.62
N ASP A 941 25.00 20.71 86.98
CA ASP A 941 24.52 19.71 86.02
C ASP A 941 25.38 19.63 84.73
N ASN A 942 26.12 20.70 84.44
CA ASN A 942 27.03 20.83 83.32
C ASN A 942 28.45 20.33 83.65
N GLY A 943 28.69 19.92 84.89
CA GLY A 943 29.97 19.41 85.38
C GLY A 943 30.98 20.49 85.74
N ASN A 944 30.59 21.77 85.80
CA ASN A 944 31.44 22.85 86.30
C ASN A 944 31.58 22.74 87.83
N ILE A 945 32.75 23.07 88.37
CA ILE A 945 33.13 22.78 89.77
C ILE A 945 33.55 24.06 90.52
N GLY A 946 32.98 24.28 91.71
CA GLY A 946 33.39 25.29 92.68
C GLY A 946 33.85 24.69 94.01
N GLU A 947 34.79 25.34 94.72
CA GLU A 947 35.30 24.83 96.01
C GLU A 947 35.68 25.92 97.03
N ASN A 948 35.66 25.59 98.33
CA ASN A 948 36.11 26.46 99.43
C ASN A 948 36.63 25.66 100.63
N THR A 949 37.69 26.11 101.34
CA THR A 949 38.32 25.40 102.47
C THR A 949 38.73 26.34 103.61
N ILE A 950 38.50 25.93 104.87
CA ILE A 950 38.92 26.63 106.10
C ILE A 950 39.69 25.73 107.06
N THR A 951 40.40 26.31 108.03
CA THR A 951 41.16 25.61 109.08
C THR A 951 40.64 26.00 110.47
N VAL A 952 40.55 25.05 111.39
CA VAL A 952 40.11 25.27 112.78
C VAL A 952 41.04 24.49 113.72
N VAL A 953 41.60 25.16 114.74
CA VAL A 953 42.51 24.54 115.71
C VAL A 953 41.75 24.24 117.00
N VAL A 954 41.80 22.98 117.45
CA VAL A 954 41.23 22.58 118.74
C VAL A 954 42.35 22.49 119.77
N ASP A 955 42.25 23.23 120.88
CA ASP A 955 43.18 23.11 122.03
C ASP A 955 42.40 22.95 123.34
N THR A 956 42.62 21.81 124.01
CA THR A 956 41.93 21.41 125.25
C THR A 956 42.88 21.26 126.45
N VAL A 957 44.17 21.59 126.32
CA VAL A 957 45.18 21.48 127.40
C VAL A 957 45.38 22.82 128.13
N ASN A 958 45.65 22.80 129.46
CA ASN A 958 45.83 24.01 130.28
C ASN A 958 47.33 24.32 130.61
N PRO A 959 47.75 25.59 130.80
CA PRO A 959 49.15 25.99 131.11
C PRO A 959 49.75 25.65 132.50
N GLU A 960 51.09 25.58 132.63
CA GLU A 960 51.85 25.33 133.89
C GLU A 960 52.87 26.46 134.27
N VAL A 961 52.98 26.87 135.56
CA VAL A 961 53.72 28.10 136.04
C VAL A 961 54.69 27.85 137.24
N THR A 962 55.91 28.45 137.26
CA THR A 962 56.94 28.32 138.37
C THR A 962 57.84 29.56 138.63
N ILE A 963 58.27 29.87 139.89
CA ILE A 963 59.12 31.06 140.29
C ILE A 963 60.55 30.67 140.73
N ASN A 964 61.60 31.36 140.25
CA ASN A 964 63.04 31.08 140.51
C ASN A 964 63.72 32.20 141.37
N THR A 965 64.48 31.85 142.43
CA THR A 965 64.94 32.73 143.55
C THR A 965 66.00 33.82 143.25
N VAL A 966 66.05 34.87 144.10
CA VAL A 966 66.73 36.19 143.96
C VAL A 966 67.88 36.41 144.98
N GLU A 967 69.03 36.99 144.59
CA GLU A 967 70.08 37.44 145.53
C GLU A 967 69.69 38.74 146.28
N LYS A 968 69.89 38.77 147.60
CA LYS A 968 69.81 39.99 148.44
C LYS A 968 71.19 40.64 148.53
N SER A 969 71.39 41.83 147.94
CA SER A 969 72.22 42.86 148.58
C SER A 969 72.10 44.24 147.95
N TYR A 970 72.14 45.23 148.83
CA TYR A 970 71.78 46.62 148.64
C TYR A 970 72.72 47.38 147.70
N SER A 971 72.23 47.76 146.53
CA SER A 971 72.77 48.90 145.76
C SER A 971 71.62 49.77 145.26
N HIS A 972 71.86 51.08 145.12
CA HIS A 972 70.82 52.00 144.66
C HIS A 972 70.59 51.79 143.14
N ASN A 973 69.39 51.27 142.80
CA ASN A 973 68.72 51.06 141.49
C ASN A 973 68.66 49.59 140.93
N SER A 974 67.49 48.93 141.13
CA SER A 974 66.96 47.66 140.52
C SER A 974 67.25 46.27 141.15
N SER A 975 66.24 45.38 141.13
CA SER A 975 66.29 43.91 141.40
C SER A 975 65.25 43.20 140.52
N ILE A 976 65.52 41.98 140.05
CA ILE A 976 64.69 41.24 139.05
C ILE A 976 64.01 40.01 139.69
N LEU A 977 62.70 39.79 139.41
CA LEU A 977 61.94 38.56 139.71
C LEU A 977 61.93 37.66 138.46
N ASN A 978 62.21 36.37 138.61
CA ASN A 978 62.30 35.43 137.49
C ASN A 978 61.22 34.33 137.61
N VAL A 979 60.33 34.21 136.62
CA VAL A 979 59.21 33.23 136.55
C VAL A 979 59.24 32.53 135.19
N SER A 980 58.88 31.25 135.14
CA SER A 980 58.80 30.46 133.91
C SER A 980 57.42 29.79 133.78
N VAL A 981 56.77 29.93 132.62
CA VAL A 981 55.46 29.34 132.27
C VAL A 981 55.57 28.61 130.93
N SER A 982 54.86 27.49 130.78
CA SER A 982 54.80 26.76 129.50
C SER A 982 53.38 26.28 129.15
N ASP A 983 52.94 26.64 127.95
CA ASP A 983 51.89 26.02 127.16
C ASP A 983 52.24 26.25 125.67
N ILE A 984 51.89 25.31 124.78
CA ILE A 984 52.17 25.40 123.34
C ILE A 984 51.32 26.50 122.66
N ASN A 985 50.11 26.76 123.16
CA ASN A 985 49.26 27.86 122.70
C ASN A 985 48.98 28.85 123.85
N LEU A 986 49.99 29.12 124.69
CA LEU A 986 49.91 30.08 125.79
C LEU A 986 49.57 31.48 125.28
N ASP A 987 48.42 32.02 125.66
CA ASP A 987 48.03 33.39 125.28
C ASP A 987 48.70 34.45 126.17
N SER A 988 48.60 34.33 127.50
CA SER A 988 49.19 35.31 128.43
C SER A 988 49.55 34.74 129.81
N VAL A 989 50.47 35.42 130.50
CA VAL A 989 50.92 35.15 131.87
C VAL A 989 50.84 36.44 132.69
N LEU A 990 50.49 36.35 133.98
CA LEU A 990 50.43 37.51 134.88
C LEU A 990 51.17 37.25 136.20
N ALA A 991 51.87 38.24 136.75
CA ALA A 991 52.54 38.17 138.06
C ALA A 991 52.12 39.30 139.03
N GLU A 992 52.02 38.99 140.33
CA GLU A 992 51.59 39.91 141.40
C GLU A 992 52.73 40.18 142.41
N ILE A 993 53.03 41.46 142.72
CA ILE A 993 54.05 41.85 143.73
C ILE A 993 53.42 42.81 144.76
N ASN A 994 53.45 42.44 146.05
CA ASN A 994 52.85 43.21 147.13
C ASN A 994 53.38 44.66 147.22
N GLY A 995 52.49 45.64 147.03
CA GLY A 995 52.76 47.08 147.18
C GLY A 995 52.96 47.86 145.86
N LEU A 996 52.82 47.21 144.71
CA LEU A 996 52.77 47.79 143.35
C LEU A 996 51.55 47.24 142.59
N GLU A 997 51.10 47.94 141.54
CA GLU A 997 50.16 47.39 140.55
C GLU A 997 50.78 46.21 139.80
N ASN A 998 49.95 45.22 139.46
CA ASN A 998 50.30 43.99 138.75
C ASN A 998 51.16 44.28 137.51
N ILE A 999 52.17 43.45 137.30
CA ILE A 999 53.07 43.57 136.17
C ILE A 999 52.89 42.32 135.32
N THR A 1000 52.47 42.53 134.09
CA THR A 1000 52.30 41.51 133.07
C THR A 1000 53.64 41.01 132.57
#